data_AF-A0A336JZ09-F1
#
_entry.id   AF-A0A336JZ09-F1
#
_cell.length_a   1.000
_cell.length_b   1.000
_cell.length_c   1.000
_cell.angle_alpha   90.00
_cell.angle_beta   90.00
_cell.angle_gamma   90.00
#
_symmetry.space_group_name_H-M   'P 1'
#
loop_
_entity.id
_entity.type
_entity.pdbx_description
1 polymer ?
#
loop_
_entity_poly.entity_id
_entity_poly.type
_entity_poly.pdbx_seq_one_letter_code
_entity_poly.pdbx_strand_id
1 'polypeptide(L)'
;NGTLAGVIGGDAVSLLLAGTVYADKNVGTGKTVTGIYGLTGAGAGNYVLSSTGFTGSADITPATLTIASAGSVAGSKVYDGTTAAVVTSNGSLAGVLNGDAVGLLLSGTAYADKNVGTGKTVTGIYGLTGAGAGNYVLSSTGFTGSADITPATLTIASAGSVAGSKVYDGSTSAVVTGNGTLSGVFGSDAVALLLSGTAYADKNVGAGKIVAGSYSLTGADAGNYVLATTGFTGVADITPATLTLASNGSVAASKVYDGTTAAAVTGNGTLSGVIGGDEVALLLAGTAYADKNVGIGKVVTGSYSLTGAGAGNYVLATTGFTGAADITPRAITVAAEPGSKTSGAADPVFGFSLINGSLVAGDSLAGALSRDPGEGVGSYAILQGTLAASQNYLLSYVGADFTILAAPTTPTVTATNSGDYPTSQYIASGSASTPVAVTISYQQPTASVPVIAAIRAAAPVVRTAGTTGDVNQNIAVGSGAGTLFKPISQFDNQQYSKAELPGFAPEAAEATVLTMIARAETNNQQAFKIDALWGDGTASWSRLDHPDVRAVSFTDGKGAERVPGGGNAFAFVAGQTEVAALLRKGPVVLQGGKTEGVATPWLLVLGLTADGKGLLANDPMTGQQVILAFDSATKSVGGVTAVINPADNKPVAVGDTVPSFVTHADKITPAMWSALKAFKPAGYFAVTM
;
A
#
# COMPACT_ATOMS: atom_id res chain seq x y z
N ASN A 1 -60.77 37.93 -105.31
CA ASN A 1 -60.77 38.68 -106.58
C ASN A 1 -61.78 39.81 -106.49
N GLY A 2 -61.43 41.00 -106.98
CA GLY A 2 -62.38 42.11 -107.17
C GLY A 2 -63.28 41.91 -108.40
N THR A 3 -64.11 42.89 -108.71
CA THR A 3 -64.99 42.90 -109.90
C THR A 3 -64.44 43.85 -110.97
N LEU A 4 -64.68 43.53 -112.25
CA LEU A 4 -64.33 44.40 -113.38
C LEU A 4 -65.49 45.34 -113.71
N ALA A 5 -65.18 46.60 -114.00
CA ALA A 5 -66.11 47.56 -114.58
C ALA A 5 -65.61 47.97 -115.98
N GLY A 6 -66.53 48.20 -116.92
CA GLY A 6 -66.21 48.62 -118.30
C GLY A 6 -65.99 47.50 -119.32
N VAL A 7 -66.31 46.23 -118.98
CA VAL A 7 -66.33 45.11 -119.93
C VAL A 7 -67.58 45.20 -120.81
N ILE A 8 -67.43 45.14 -122.14
CA ILE A 8 -68.54 45.20 -123.10
C ILE A 8 -69.29 43.86 -123.14
N GLY A 9 -70.62 43.90 -123.19
CA GLY A 9 -71.48 42.71 -123.16
C GLY A 9 -71.15 41.70 -124.26
N GLY A 10 -70.79 40.48 -123.86
CA GLY A 10 -70.38 39.39 -124.76
C GLY A 10 -68.91 38.99 -124.62
N ASP A 11 -68.05 39.85 -124.09
CA ASP A 11 -66.62 39.55 -123.91
C ASP A 11 -66.35 38.70 -122.65
N ALA A 12 -65.63 37.60 -122.83
CA ALA A 12 -65.17 36.75 -121.74
C ALA A 12 -63.86 37.30 -121.15
N VAL A 13 -63.98 38.19 -120.15
CA VAL A 13 -62.86 38.79 -119.41
C VAL A 13 -63.05 38.59 -117.91
N SER A 14 -62.01 38.15 -117.22
CA SER A 14 -62.01 37.91 -115.78
C SER A 14 -60.78 38.54 -115.11
N LEU A 15 -60.98 39.08 -113.91
CA LEU A 15 -59.91 39.62 -113.07
C LEU A 15 -59.27 38.49 -112.27
N LEU A 16 -57.96 38.34 -112.42
CA LEU A 16 -57.15 37.45 -111.62
C LEU A 16 -56.25 38.28 -110.71
N LEU A 17 -56.36 38.10 -109.40
CA LEU A 17 -55.34 38.56 -108.47
C LEU A 17 -54.30 37.45 -108.31
N ALA A 18 -53.03 37.73 -108.62
CA ALA A 18 -51.95 36.77 -108.52
C ALA A 18 -50.77 37.33 -107.70
N GLY A 19 -49.92 36.43 -107.21
CA GLY A 19 -48.66 36.77 -106.56
C GLY A 19 -48.82 37.54 -105.25
N THR A 20 -49.88 37.29 -104.48
CA THR A 20 -50.08 38.00 -103.21
C THR A 20 -49.05 37.59 -102.18
N VAL A 21 -48.34 38.56 -101.60
CA VAL A 21 -47.32 38.35 -100.58
C VAL A 21 -47.48 39.35 -99.43
N TYR A 22 -47.21 38.90 -98.21
CA TYR A 22 -47.08 39.79 -97.05
C TYR A 22 -45.81 40.62 -97.15
N ALA A 23 -45.83 41.83 -96.59
CA ALA A 23 -44.66 42.72 -96.54
C ALA A 23 -43.46 42.10 -95.80
N ASP A 24 -43.73 41.28 -94.79
CA ASP A 24 -42.74 40.46 -94.11
C ASP A 24 -43.39 39.18 -93.53
N LYS A 25 -42.57 38.23 -93.10
CA LYS A 25 -43.01 36.93 -92.56
C LYS A 25 -43.37 36.93 -91.07
N ASN A 26 -43.15 38.03 -90.36
CA ASN A 26 -43.28 38.10 -88.91
C ASN A 26 -44.74 38.29 -88.48
N VAL A 27 -45.05 37.82 -87.28
CA VAL A 27 -46.35 38.04 -86.64
C VAL A 27 -46.67 39.53 -86.55
N GLY A 28 -47.95 39.84 -86.70
CA GLY A 28 -48.48 41.18 -86.47
C GLY A 28 -49.88 41.32 -87.01
N THR A 29 -50.58 42.32 -86.50
CA THR A 29 -51.91 42.69 -86.97
C THR A 29 -51.80 43.71 -88.10
N GLY A 30 -52.77 43.67 -89.01
CA GLY A 30 -52.92 44.62 -90.10
C GLY A 30 -51.79 44.64 -91.11
N LYS A 31 -51.04 43.54 -91.26
CA LYS A 31 -49.88 43.43 -92.15
C LYS A 31 -50.28 43.73 -93.59
N THR A 32 -49.50 44.57 -94.26
CA THR A 32 -49.73 44.89 -95.67
C THR A 32 -49.52 43.64 -96.53
N VAL A 33 -50.51 43.34 -97.36
CA VAL A 33 -50.44 42.31 -98.40
C VAL A 33 -50.45 43.00 -99.75
N THR A 34 -49.44 42.74 -100.57
CA THR A 34 -49.36 43.31 -101.92
C THR A 34 -49.58 42.21 -102.95
N GLY A 35 -50.14 42.56 -104.12
CA GLY A 35 -50.35 41.62 -105.22
C GLY A 35 -50.56 42.36 -106.54
N ILE A 36 -50.67 41.61 -107.63
CA ILE A 36 -50.85 42.19 -108.96
C ILE A 36 -52.13 41.65 -109.59
N TYR A 37 -52.96 42.56 -110.07
CA TYR A 37 -54.12 42.27 -110.88
C TYR A 37 -53.73 42.07 -112.34
N GLY A 38 -54.23 40.99 -112.93
CA GLY A 38 -54.14 40.69 -114.36
C GLY A 38 -55.52 40.36 -114.95
N LEU A 39 -55.63 40.49 -116.28
CA LEU A 39 -56.81 40.07 -117.02
C LEU A 39 -56.60 38.69 -117.63
N THR A 40 -57.66 37.88 -117.60
CA THR A 40 -57.68 36.51 -118.15
C THR A 40 -58.98 36.29 -118.93
N GLY A 41 -59.02 35.25 -119.77
CA GLY A 41 -60.15 34.95 -120.65
C GLY A 41 -59.91 35.35 -122.11
N ALA A 42 -60.73 34.83 -123.02
CA ALA A 42 -60.53 34.97 -124.48
C ALA A 42 -60.56 36.43 -124.97
N GLY A 43 -61.26 37.32 -124.25
CA GLY A 43 -61.33 38.75 -124.56
C GLY A 43 -60.29 39.62 -123.87
N ALA A 44 -59.41 39.06 -123.01
CA ALA A 44 -58.54 39.85 -122.13
C ALA A 44 -57.58 40.80 -122.86
N GLY A 45 -57.12 40.44 -124.06
CA GLY A 45 -56.21 41.26 -124.87
C GLY A 45 -56.81 42.56 -125.40
N ASN A 46 -58.14 42.71 -125.34
CA ASN A 46 -58.84 43.92 -125.79
C ASN A 46 -58.91 45.02 -124.71
N TYR A 47 -58.45 44.75 -123.49
CA TYR A 47 -58.61 45.62 -122.33
C TYR A 47 -57.26 45.86 -121.64
N VAL A 48 -57.09 47.04 -121.05
CA VAL A 48 -55.96 47.38 -120.18
C VAL A 48 -56.49 47.81 -118.82
N LEU A 49 -55.90 47.30 -117.74
CA LEU A 49 -56.24 47.73 -116.38
C LEU A 49 -55.67 49.12 -116.11
N SER A 50 -56.49 50.03 -115.60
CA SER A 50 -56.07 51.38 -115.19
C SER A 50 -55.19 51.38 -113.93
N SER A 51 -55.30 50.35 -113.09
CA SER A 51 -54.39 50.05 -111.98
C SER A 51 -54.19 48.54 -111.87
N THR A 52 -52.94 48.14 -111.72
CA THR A 52 -52.54 46.73 -111.61
C THR A 52 -52.14 46.36 -110.19
N GLY A 53 -51.97 47.32 -109.28
CA GLY A 53 -51.53 47.07 -107.90
C GLY A 53 -52.70 46.73 -106.97
N PHE A 54 -52.54 45.66 -106.18
CA PHE A 54 -53.38 45.36 -105.03
C PHE A 54 -52.63 45.67 -103.73
N THR A 55 -53.29 46.34 -102.80
CA THR A 55 -52.85 46.48 -101.41
C THR A 55 -54.01 46.11 -100.47
N GLY A 56 -53.82 45.09 -99.65
CA GLY A 56 -54.73 44.66 -98.62
C GLY A 56 -54.07 44.66 -97.24
N SER A 57 -54.85 44.31 -96.23
CA SER A 57 -54.39 44.16 -94.84
C SER A 57 -54.91 42.83 -94.30
N ALA A 58 -54.03 42.04 -93.69
CA ALA A 58 -54.38 40.78 -93.04
C ALA A 58 -53.45 40.53 -91.84
N ASP A 59 -53.89 39.70 -90.91
CA ASP A 59 -53.08 39.37 -89.72
C ASP A 59 -52.19 38.15 -89.98
N ILE A 60 -51.03 38.11 -89.32
CA ILE A 60 -50.22 36.90 -89.13
C ILE A 60 -50.24 36.59 -87.63
N THR A 61 -50.83 35.46 -87.24
CA THR A 61 -50.91 35.00 -85.85
C THR A 61 -49.69 34.14 -85.47
N PRO A 62 -49.25 34.15 -84.20
CA PRO A 62 -48.14 33.29 -83.77
C PRO A 62 -48.37 31.80 -84.00
N ALA A 63 -47.29 31.11 -84.37
CA ALA A 63 -47.27 29.65 -84.37
C ALA A 63 -47.00 29.10 -82.96
N THR A 64 -47.58 27.96 -82.63
CA THR A 64 -47.40 27.33 -81.31
C THR A 64 -46.19 26.38 -81.31
N LEU A 65 -45.27 26.57 -80.38
CA LEU A 65 -44.14 25.69 -80.10
C LEU A 65 -44.42 24.78 -78.91
N THR A 66 -43.80 23.60 -78.92
CA THR A 66 -43.83 22.64 -77.80
C THR A 66 -42.42 22.42 -77.25
N ILE A 67 -42.32 22.00 -75.99
CA ILE A 67 -41.04 21.62 -75.38
C ILE A 67 -40.73 20.18 -75.79
N ALA A 68 -39.65 19.98 -76.56
CA ALA A 68 -39.24 18.68 -77.06
C ALA A 68 -38.52 17.86 -75.97
N SER A 69 -37.67 18.53 -75.18
CA SER A 69 -37.04 17.98 -73.99
C SER A 69 -37.09 19.02 -72.89
N ALA A 70 -37.54 18.63 -71.69
CA ALA A 70 -37.49 19.51 -70.54
C ALA A 70 -36.04 19.88 -70.19
N GLY A 71 -35.85 21.10 -69.71
CA GLY A 71 -34.65 21.51 -69.01
C GLY A 71 -34.44 20.75 -67.71
N SER A 72 -33.32 21.02 -67.07
CA SER A 72 -32.89 20.34 -65.86
C SER A 72 -32.23 21.32 -64.89
N VAL A 73 -32.25 20.96 -63.61
CA VAL A 73 -31.55 21.66 -62.54
C VAL A 73 -30.48 20.74 -61.93
N ALA A 74 -29.58 21.30 -61.12
CA ALA A 74 -28.63 20.50 -60.35
C ALA A 74 -29.36 19.52 -59.42
N GLY A 75 -28.90 18.27 -59.34
CA GLY A 75 -29.59 17.21 -58.60
C GLY A 75 -29.56 17.37 -57.07
N SER A 76 -28.59 18.13 -56.55
CA SER A 76 -28.54 18.48 -55.14
C SER A 76 -27.80 19.79 -54.90
N LYS A 77 -28.08 20.43 -53.76
CA LYS A 77 -27.28 21.52 -53.19
C LYS A 77 -27.09 21.32 -51.68
N VAL A 78 -26.03 21.90 -51.14
CA VAL A 78 -25.91 22.10 -49.69
C VAL A 78 -26.80 23.27 -49.29
N TYR A 79 -27.43 23.17 -48.11
CA TYR A 79 -28.23 24.24 -47.55
C TYR A 79 -27.41 25.55 -47.49
N ASP A 80 -27.99 26.63 -48.01
CA ASP A 80 -27.37 27.96 -48.09
C ASP A 80 -28.32 29.08 -47.66
N GLY A 81 -29.44 28.71 -47.02
CA GLY A 81 -30.49 29.65 -46.61
C GLY A 81 -31.41 30.14 -47.73
N THR A 82 -31.26 29.67 -48.97
CA THR A 82 -32.03 30.17 -50.13
C THR A 82 -32.82 29.07 -50.84
N THR A 83 -33.89 29.46 -51.54
CA THR A 83 -34.68 28.59 -52.41
C THR A 83 -34.13 28.50 -53.84
N ALA A 84 -32.99 29.13 -54.16
CA ALA A 84 -32.50 29.16 -55.53
C ALA A 84 -32.02 27.77 -56.00
N ALA A 85 -32.47 27.37 -57.19
CA ALA A 85 -31.99 26.18 -57.88
C ALA A 85 -31.17 26.57 -59.11
N VAL A 86 -30.07 25.84 -59.35
CA VAL A 86 -29.16 26.09 -60.48
C VAL A 86 -29.65 25.33 -61.70
N VAL A 87 -29.92 26.04 -62.79
CA VAL A 87 -30.26 25.44 -64.10
C VAL A 87 -29.00 24.81 -64.71
N THR A 88 -29.09 23.54 -65.11
CA THR A 88 -28.03 22.82 -65.82
C THR A 88 -28.33 22.65 -67.31
N SER A 89 -29.61 22.76 -67.71
CA SER A 89 -30.04 22.78 -69.10
C SER A 89 -31.36 23.55 -69.27
N ASN A 90 -31.47 24.33 -70.35
CA ASN A 90 -32.72 25.01 -70.72
C ASN A 90 -33.72 24.09 -71.44
N GLY A 91 -33.34 22.86 -71.79
CA GLY A 91 -34.17 21.99 -72.62
C GLY A 91 -34.10 22.34 -74.11
N SER A 92 -35.09 21.88 -74.89
CA SER A 92 -35.15 22.13 -76.34
C SER A 92 -36.58 22.33 -76.86
N LEU A 93 -36.70 23.04 -77.98
CA LEU A 93 -37.98 23.34 -78.65
C LEU A 93 -38.27 22.35 -79.78
N ALA A 94 -39.54 22.06 -79.99
CA ALA A 94 -40.08 21.45 -81.21
C ALA A 94 -41.03 22.40 -81.92
N GLY A 95 -40.98 22.40 -83.26
CA GLY A 95 -41.86 23.21 -84.13
C GLY A 95 -41.27 24.52 -84.63
N VAL A 96 -40.00 24.83 -84.33
CA VAL A 96 -39.33 26.04 -84.87
C VAL A 96 -39.15 25.87 -86.38
N LEU A 97 -39.61 26.84 -87.17
CA LEU A 97 -39.48 26.79 -88.62
C LEU A 97 -38.03 27.03 -89.06
N ASN A 98 -37.62 26.35 -90.13
CA ASN A 98 -36.26 26.44 -90.64
C ASN A 98 -35.90 27.89 -91.03
N GLY A 99 -34.74 28.36 -90.56
CA GLY A 99 -34.26 29.73 -90.76
C GLY A 99 -34.69 30.74 -89.68
N ASP A 100 -35.51 30.35 -88.70
CA ASP A 100 -35.82 31.20 -87.54
C ASP A 100 -34.86 30.95 -86.37
N ALA A 101 -34.33 32.03 -85.80
CA ALA A 101 -33.48 31.97 -84.60
C ALA A 101 -34.35 32.12 -83.34
N VAL A 102 -34.74 30.99 -82.77
CA VAL A 102 -35.54 30.90 -81.53
C VAL A 102 -34.89 29.95 -80.54
N GLY A 103 -34.59 30.44 -79.34
CA GLY A 103 -34.02 29.67 -78.24
C GLY A 103 -35.00 29.50 -77.07
N LEU A 104 -34.81 28.45 -76.29
CA LEU A 104 -35.50 28.24 -75.03
C LEU A 104 -34.63 28.71 -73.86
N LEU A 105 -35.23 29.42 -72.93
CA LEU A 105 -34.58 29.81 -71.69
C LEU A 105 -35.44 29.35 -70.51
N LEU A 106 -34.83 28.59 -69.59
CA LEU A 106 -35.44 28.25 -68.31
C LEU A 106 -34.94 29.23 -67.25
N SER A 107 -35.85 29.95 -66.62
CA SER A 107 -35.54 31.00 -65.64
C SER A 107 -36.41 30.89 -64.39
N GLY A 108 -36.00 31.59 -63.33
CA GLY A 108 -36.77 31.68 -62.09
C GLY A 108 -36.89 30.35 -61.35
N THR A 109 -35.90 29.46 -61.48
CA THR A 109 -35.95 28.13 -60.86
C THR A 109 -35.74 28.20 -59.36
N ALA A 110 -36.71 27.68 -58.60
CA ALA A 110 -36.66 27.68 -57.14
C ALA A 110 -37.24 26.40 -56.54
N TYR A 111 -36.66 25.96 -55.42
CA TYR A 111 -37.22 24.94 -54.54
C TYR A 111 -38.50 25.45 -53.86
N ALA A 112 -39.41 24.54 -53.55
CA ALA A 112 -40.66 24.86 -52.84
C ALA A 112 -40.43 25.58 -51.49
N ASP A 113 -39.35 25.23 -50.80
CA ASP A 113 -38.87 25.88 -49.59
C ASP A 113 -37.35 25.68 -49.44
N LYS A 114 -36.72 26.43 -48.53
CA LYS A 114 -35.25 26.40 -48.33
C LYS A 114 -34.76 25.17 -47.56
N ASN A 115 -35.64 24.45 -46.87
CA ASN A 115 -35.25 23.46 -45.85
C ASN A 115 -34.68 22.18 -46.46
N VAL A 116 -33.79 21.54 -45.73
CA VAL A 116 -33.22 20.23 -46.08
C VAL A 116 -34.31 19.21 -46.36
N GLY A 117 -34.08 18.38 -47.37
CA GLY A 117 -34.99 17.33 -47.77
C GLY A 117 -34.57 16.70 -49.08
N THR A 118 -35.03 15.47 -49.31
CA THR A 118 -34.83 14.75 -50.56
C THR A 118 -36.02 14.92 -51.50
N GLY A 119 -35.77 14.85 -52.79
CA GLY A 119 -36.78 14.87 -53.84
C GLY A 119 -37.61 16.17 -53.88
N LYS A 120 -37.09 17.29 -53.37
CA LYS A 120 -37.85 18.53 -53.27
C LYS A 120 -38.26 19.04 -54.65
N THR A 121 -39.51 19.46 -54.77
CA THR A 121 -40.03 20.06 -56.00
C THR A 121 -39.30 21.36 -56.30
N VAL A 122 -38.84 21.48 -57.54
CA VAL A 122 -38.28 22.71 -58.12
C VAL A 122 -39.21 23.18 -59.22
N THR A 123 -39.65 24.44 -59.19
CA THR A 123 -40.49 25.03 -60.23
C THR A 123 -39.72 26.11 -60.98
N GLY A 124 -40.10 26.39 -62.22
CA GLY A 124 -39.50 27.45 -63.04
C GLY A 124 -40.37 27.80 -64.24
N ILE A 125 -39.93 28.77 -65.05
CA ILE A 125 -40.69 29.25 -66.21
C ILE A 125 -39.81 29.22 -67.45
N TYR A 126 -40.36 28.66 -68.53
CA TYR A 126 -39.80 28.74 -69.87
C TYR A 126 -40.20 30.02 -70.58
N GLY A 127 -39.21 30.67 -71.18
CA GLY A 127 -39.38 31.79 -72.09
C GLY A 127 -38.73 31.51 -73.44
N LEU A 128 -39.25 32.17 -74.48
CA LEU A 128 -38.63 32.20 -75.80
C LEU A 128 -37.64 33.36 -75.90
N THR A 129 -36.53 33.10 -76.59
CA THR A 129 -35.45 34.09 -76.82
C THR A 129 -35.03 34.05 -78.29
N GLY A 130 -34.27 35.05 -78.74
CA GLY A 130 -33.80 35.15 -80.12
C GLY A 130 -34.69 36.02 -81.02
N ALA A 131 -34.15 36.40 -82.17
CA ALA A 131 -34.78 37.38 -83.07
C ALA A 131 -36.13 36.93 -83.63
N GLY A 132 -36.36 35.62 -83.75
CA GLY A 132 -37.62 35.06 -84.22
C GLY A 132 -38.68 34.85 -83.14
N ALA A 133 -38.36 35.05 -81.85
CA ALA A 133 -39.22 34.65 -80.74
C ALA A 133 -40.63 35.27 -80.77
N GLY A 134 -40.75 36.53 -81.21
CA GLY A 134 -42.05 37.21 -81.33
C GLY A 134 -43.03 36.58 -82.33
N ASN A 135 -42.54 35.66 -83.17
CA ASN A 135 -43.38 34.94 -84.13
C ASN A 135 -44.05 33.69 -83.54
N TYR A 136 -43.77 33.36 -82.28
CA TYR A 136 -44.16 32.11 -81.67
C TYR A 136 -44.76 32.31 -80.27
N VAL A 137 -45.57 31.34 -79.86
CA VAL A 137 -46.05 31.18 -78.49
C VAL A 137 -45.76 29.77 -77.99
N LEU A 138 -45.52 29.59 -76.70
CA LEU A 138 -45.31 28.26 -76.10
C LEU A 138 -46.66 27.64 -75.69
N SER A 139 -46.84 26.34 -75.97
CA SER A 139 -48.03 25.58 -75.52
C SER A 139 -48.08 25.38 -74.01
N SER A 140 -46.93 25.40 -73.34
CA SER A 140 -46.76 25.37 -71.89
C SER A 140 -45.49 26.11 -71.51
N THR A 141 -45.56 26.88 -70.43
CA THR A 141 -44.45 27.67 -69.91
C THR A 141 -43.93 27.16 -68.57
N GLY A 142 -44.59 26.19 -67.93
CA GLY A 142 -44.21 25.69 -66.61
C GLY A 142 -43.11 24.64 -66.68
N PHE A 143 -42.12 24.75 -65.79
CA PHE A 143 -41.16 23.69 -65.48
C PHE A 143 -41.44 23.12 -64.09
N THR A 144 -41.35 21.79 -63.97
CA THR A 144 -41.28 21.08 -62.68
C THR A 144 -40.14 20.07 -62.73
N GLY A 145 -39.32 20.08 -61.68
CA GLY A 145 -38.22 19.16 -61.47
C GLY A 145 -38.14 18.73 -60.01
N SER A 146 -37.15 17.89 -59.69
CA SER A 146 -36.89 17.41 -58.33
C SER A 146 -35.39 17.43 -58.05
N ALA A 147 -35.00 17.90 -56.86
CA ALA A 147 -33.62 17.95 -56.41
C ALA A 147 -33.54 17.90 -54.87
N ASP A 148 -32.38 17.53 -54.35
CA ASP A 148 -32.15 17.40 -52.91
C ASP A 148 -31.51 18.68 -52.31
N ILE A 149 -31.86 19.00 -51.06
CA ILE A 149 -31.09 19.94 -50.22
C ILE A 149 -30.49 19.13 -49.07
N THR A 150 -29.16 19.08 -48.99
CA THR A 150 -28.42 18.40 -47.91
C THR A 150 -28.04 19.39 -46.80
N PRO A 151 -27.92 18.96 -45.53
CA PRO A 151 -27.57 19.86 -44.44
C PRO A 151 -26.25 20.61 -44.63
N ALA A 152 -26.21 21.85 -44.16
CA ALA A 152 -24.96 22.59 -44.00
C ALA A 152 -24.23 22.17 -42.73
N THR A 153 -22.91 22.21 -42.74
CA THR A 153 -22.10 21.88 -41.55
C THR A 153 -21.83 23.14 -40.72
N LEU A 154 -22.16 23.10 -39.44
CA LEU A 154 -21.83 24.12 -38.44
C LEU A 154 -20.61 23.74 -37.63
N THR A 155 -19.88 24.74 -37.15
CA THR A 155 -18.77 24.58 -36.20
C THR A 155 -19.06 25.31 -34.90
N ILE A 156 -18.47 24.84 -33.80
CA ILE A 156 -18.53 25.53 -32.51
C ILE A 156 -17.54 26.70 -32.54
N ALA A 157 -18.04 27.93 -32.44
CA ALA A 157 -17.21 29.14 -32.45
C ALA A 157 -16.52 29.38 -31.10
N SER A 158 -17.27 29.14 -30.02
CA SER A 158 -16.76 29.12 -28.64
C SER A 158 -17.44 27.98 -27.91
N ALA A 159 -16.65 27.15 -27.22
CA ALA A 159 -17.21 26.15 -26.33
C ALA A 159 -17.86 26.82 -25.11
N GLY A 160 -18.72 26.06 -24.42
CA GLY A 160 -19.12 26.35 -23.06
C GLY A 160 -17.93 26.22 -22.12
N SER A 161 -18.05 26.69 -20.89
CA SER A 161 -16.96 26.59 -19.91
C SER A 161 -17.42 25.80 -18.69
N VAL A 162 -16.52 25.06 -18.06
CA VAL A 162 -16.80 24.49 -16.74
C VAL A 162 -16.72 25.62 -15.72
N ALA A 163 -17.66 25.70 -14.80
CA ALA A 163 -17.50 26.53 -13.61
C ALA A 163 -16.22 26.07 -12.89
N GLY A 164 -15.53 27.00 -12.19
CA GLY A 164 -14.26 26.69 -11.54
C GLY A 164 -14.31 25.53 -10.55
N SER A 165 -13.20 25.28 -9.87
CA SER A 165 -13.04 24.15 -8.96
C SER A 165 -14.19 24.01 -7.95
N LYS A 166 -14.60 22.77 -7.66
CA LYS A 166 -15.63 22.46 -6.67
C LYS A 166 -15.02 21.77 -5.44
N VAL A 167 -15.66 21.93 -4.29
CA VAL A 167 -15.37 21.10 -3.12
C VAL A 167 -16.03 19.73 -3.31
N TYR A 168 -15.36 18.68 -2.85
CA TYR A 168 -15.87 17.31 -2.87
C TYR A 168 -17.25 17.24 -2.18
N ASP A 169 -18.25 16.77 -2.92
CA ASP A 169 -19.65 16.66 -2.50
C ASP A 169 -20.22 15.25 -2.73
N GLY A 170 -19.35 14.28 -3.06
CA GLY A 170 -19.73 12.91 -3.35
C GLY A 170 -20.39 12.70 -4.72
N SER A 171 -20.43 13.72 -5.59
CA SER A 171 -21.10 13.66 -6.89
C SER A 171 -20.14 13.93 -8.07
N THR A 172 -20.40 13.26 -9.20
CA THR A 172 -19.76 13.54 -10.49
C THR A 172 -20.34 14.75 -11.21
N SER A 173 -21.34 15.42 -10.64
CA SER A 173 -21.97 16.58 -11.26
C SER A 173 -20.98 17.73 -11.43
N ALA A 174 -20.93 18.27 -12.65
CA ALA A 174 -20.18 19.45 -13.00
C ALA A 174 -21.14 20.57 -13.37
N VAL A 175 -20.85 21.77 -12.89
CA VAL A 175 -21.57 22.98 -13.31
C VAL A 175 -20.84 23.54 -14.51
N VAL A 176 -21.56 23.83 -15.59
CA VAL A 176 -21.03 24.51 -16.78
C VAL A 176 -21.73 25.86 -16.97
N THR A 177 -21.00 26.85 -17.45
CA THR A 177 -21.49 28.19 -17.79
C THR A 177 -21.59 28.33 -19.30
N GLY A 178 -22.83 28.50 -19.76
CA GLY A 178 -23.16 28.71 -21.18
C GLY A 178 -23.06 27.44 -22.05
N ASN A 179 -23.85 27.42 -23.12
CA ASN A 179 -23.85 26.33 -24.09
C ASN A 179 -22.79 26.51 -25.20
N GLY A 180 -21.98 27.56 -25.14
CA GLY A 180 -21.13 27.97 -26.25
C GLY A 180 -21.91 28.70 -27.36
N THR A 181 -21.25 28.92 -28.50
CA THR A 181 -21.80 29.64 -29.67
C THR A 181 -21.49 28.91 -30.97
N LEU A 182 -22.35 29.09 -31.96
CA LEU A 182 -22.21 28.50 -33.31
C LEU A 182 -21.53 29.47 -34.27
N SER A 183 -20.82 28.92 -35.25
CA SER A 183 -20.37 29.61 -36.46
C SER A 183 -20.91 28.87 -37.69
N GLY A 184 -21.28 29.63 -38.72
CA GLY A 184 -21.81 29.12 -39.99
C GLY A 184 -23.33 29.11 -40.13
N VAL A 185 -24.07 29.68 -39.17
CA VAL A 185 -25.53 29.81 -39.29
C VAL A 185 -25.86 30.87 -40.36
N PHE A 186 -26.72 30.51 -41.31
CA PHE A 186 -27.12 31.41 -42.39
C PHE A 186 -28.21 32.38 -41.94
N GLY A 187 -27.99 33.67 -42.22
CA GLY A 187 -29.00 34.72 -42.02
C GLY A 187 -29.53 34.80 -40.60
N SER A 188 -30.86 34.78 -40.47
CA SER A 188 -31.58 34.83 -39.19
C SER A 188 -32.18 33.48 -38.79
N ASP A 189 -31.62 32.38 -39.29
CA ASP A 189 -32.10 31.03 -38.95
C ASP A 189 -32.07 30.82 -37.42
N ALA A 190 -33.16 30.28 -36.89
CA ALA A 190 -33.30 30.02 -35.47
C ALA A 190 -32.64 28.68 -35.11
N VAL A 191 -31.31 28.73 -34.90
CA VAL A 191 -30.49 27.59 -34.48
C VAL A 191 -29.66 27.96 -33.26
N ALA A 192 -29.74 27.15 -32.21
CA ALA A 192 -29.00 27.33 -30.97
C ALA A 192 -28.24 26.05 -30.60
N LEU A 193 -27.10 26.24 -29.93
CA LEU A 193 -26.31 25.17 -29.36
C LEU A 193 -26.83 24.85 -27.95
N LEU A 194 -26.95 23.57 -27.64
CA LEU A 194 -27.25 23.08 -26.31
C LEU A 194 -26.13 22.16 -25.84
N LEU A 195 -25.58 22.45 -24.65
CA LEU A 195 -24.65 21.58 -23.96
C LEU A 195 -25.40 20.75 -22.92
N SER A 196 -25.18 19.45 -22.88
CA SER A 196 -25.87 18.55 -21.95
C SER A 196 -24.98 17.40 -21.50
N GLY A 197 -25.39 16.73 -20.41
CA GLY A 197 -24.70 15.54 -19.89
C GLY A 197 -23.33 15.82 -19.31
N THR A 198 -23.11 17.01 -18.74
CA THR A 198 -21.79 17.44 -18.24
C THR A 198 -21.46 16.82 -16.88
N ALA A 199 -20.42 16.00 -16.82
CA ALA A 199 -19.98 15.35 -15.59
C ALA A 199 -18.47 15.11 -15.55
N TYR A 200 -17.92 15.02 -14.35
CA TYR A 200 -16.58 14.49 -14.10
C TYR A 200 -16.56 12.97 -14.35
N ALA A 201 -15.42 12.44 -14.80
CA ALA A 201 -15.24 10.99 -14.99
C ALA A 201 -15.43 10.19 -13.68
N ASP A 202 -15.02 10.77 -12.56
CA ASP A 202 -15.21 10.23 -11.22
C ASP A 202 -15.36 11.37 -10.21
N LYS A 203 -15.91 11.06 -9.04
CA LYS A 203 -16.21 12.04 -7.99
C LYS A 203 -14.99 12.44 -7.15
N ASN A 204 -13.87 11.73 -7.25
CA ASN A 204 -12.77 11.85 -6.29
C ASN A 204 -11.96 13.12 -6.50
N VAL A 205 -11.39 13.63 -5.41
CA VAL A 205 -10.49 14.78 -5.39
C VAL A 205 -9.35 14.63 -6.38
N GLY A 206 -9.02 15.73 -7.06
CA GLY A 206 -7.92 15.78 -8.01
C GLY A 206 -7.87 17.11 -8.73
N ALA A 207 -6.67 17.47 -9.19
CA ALA A 207 -6.46 18.64 -10.03
C ALA A 207 -6.68 18.31 -11.51
N GLY A 208 -7.14 19.29 -12.29
CA GLY A 208 -7.28 19.20 -13.75
C GLY A 208 -8.22 18.09 -14.21
N LYS A 209 -9.25 17.75 -13.41
CA LYS A 209 -10.16 16.67 -13.76
C LYS A 209 -10.97 17.03 -14.99
N ILE A 210 -11.10 16.06 -15.90
CA ILE A 210 -11.85 16.22 -17.13
C ILE A 210 -13.36 16.21 -16.82
N VAL A 211 -14.04 17.21 -17.35
CA VAL A 211 -15.51 17.25 -17.47
C VAL A 211 -15.87 17.00 -18.91
N ALA A 212 -16.64 15.95 -19.17
CA ALA A 212 -17.09 15.59 -20.50
C ALA A 212 -18.59 15.90 -20.64
N GLY A 213 -19.02 16.21 -21.86
CA GLY A 213 -20.44 16.42 -22.20
C GLY A 213 -20.68 16.31 -23.70
N SER A 214 -21.88 16.65 -24.15
CA SER A 214 -22.23 16.61 -25.58
C SER A 214 -23.05 17.80 -26.01
N TYR A 215 -22.77 18.24 -27.24
CA TYR A 215 -23.45 19.30 -27.95
C TYR A 215 -24.54 18.75 -28.87
N SER A 216 -25.67 19.46 -28.90
CA SER A 216 -26.73 19.25 -29.87
C SER A 216 -27.23 20.58 -30.43
N LEU A 217 -27.84 20.52 -31.62
CA LEU A 217 -28.52 21.66 -32.23
C LEU A 217 -29.99 21.68 -31.80
N THR A 218 -30.50 22.87 -31.54
CA THR A 218 -31.90 23.13 -31.15
C THR A 218 -32.44 24.33 -31.92
N GLY A 219 -33.75 24.52 -31.93
CA GLY A 219 -34.42 25.60 -32.67
C GLY A 219 -35.12 25.12 -33.93
N ALA A 220 -35.95 25.98 -34.53
CA ALA A 220 -36.86 25.62 -35.62
C ALA A 220 -36.11 25.25 -36.92
N ASP A 221 -34.97 25.90 -37.19
CA ASP A 221 -34.18 25.66 -38.40
C ASP A 221 -33.07 24.61 -38.18
N ALA A 222 -32.96 24.00 -37.00
CA ALA A 222 -31.85 23.10 -36.65
C ALA A 222 -31.73 21.88 -37.59
N GLY A 223 -32.85 21.39 -38.13
CA GLY A 223 -32.86 20.27 -39.09
C GLY A 223 -32.15 20.57 -40.42
N ASN A 224 -31.85 21.85 -40.71
CA ASN A 224 -31.13 22.26 -41.91
C ASN A 224 -29.61 22.13 -41.78
N TYR A 225 -29.12 21.72 -40.60
CA TYR A 225 -27.72 21.74 -40.26
C TYR A 225 -27.27 20.43 -39.60
N VAL A 226 -25.97 20.17 -39.69
CA VAL A 226 -25.26 19.15 -38.91
C VAL A 226 -24.09 19.81 -38.18
N LEU A 227 -23.74 19.32 -37.00
CA LEU A 227 -22.63 19.85 -36.23
C LEU A 227 -21.35 19.05 -36.52
N ALA A 228 -20.26 19.72 -36.87
CA ALA A 228 -18.99 19.07 -37.22
C ALA A 228 -18.42 18.22 -36.08
N THR A 229 -18.61 18.66 -34.83
CA THR A 229 -18.14 17.99 -33.61
C THR A 229 -19.19 18.10 -32.51
N THR A 230 -19.55 16.98 -31.89
CA THR A 230 -20.55 16.95 -30.82
C THR A 230 -19.95 16.80 -29.42
N GLY A 231 -18.65 16.51 -29.30
CA GLY A 231 -17.99 16.34 -28.01
C GLY A 231 -17.70 17.66 -27.30
N PHE A 232 -17.93 17.70 -25.99
CA PHE A 232 -17.43 18.74 -25.09
C PHE A 232 -16.41 18.17 -24.12
N THR A 233 -15.31 18.88 -23.92
CA THR A 233 -14.34 18.61 -22.85
C THR A 233 -13.93 19.91 -22.20
N GLY A 234 -13.97 19.95 -20.88
CA GLY A 234 -13.37 21.01 -20.07
C GLY A 234 -12.59 20.43 -18.89
N VAL A 235 -11.97 21.31 -18.11
CA VAL A 235 -11.17 20.92 -16.94
C VAL A 235 -11.51 21.77 -15.73
N ALA A 236 -11.58 21.14 -14.56
CA ALA A 236 -11.73 21.81 -13.26
C ALA A 236 -11.20 20.90 -12.14
N ASP A 237 -10.82 21.49 -11.01
CA ASP A 237 -10.37 20.70 -9.85
C ASP A 237 -11.55 20.27 -8.98
N ILE A 238 -11.42 19.12 -8.33
CA ILE A 238 -12.21 18.76 -7.15
C ILE A 238 -11.30 18.87 -5.94
N THR A 239 -11.56 19.81 -5.04
CA THR A 239 -10.78 20.02 -3.81
C THR A 239 -11.35 19.21 -2.64
N PRO A 240 -10.53 18.77 -1.68
CA PRO A 240 -11.02 18.01 -0.53
C PRO A 240 -12.10 18.72 0.27
N ALA A 241 -13.05 17.95 0.79
CA ALA A 241 -13.97 18.42 1.81
C ALA A 241 -13.30 18.40 3.19
N THR A 242 -13.60 19.39 4.03
CA THR A 242 -13.04 19.45 5.38
C THR A 242 -13.91 18.66 6.36
N LEU A 243 -13.32 17.70 7.06
CA LEU A 243 -13.93 16.98 8.17
C LEU A 243 -13.55 17.61 9.51
N THR A 244 -14.44 17.46 10.49
CA THR A 244 -14.21 17.83 11.88
C THR A 244 -14.38 16.63 12.80
N LEU A 245 -13.93 16.75 14.04
CA LEU A 245 -14.17 15.73 15.06
C LEU A 245 -15.59 15.90 15.60
N ALA A 246 -16.42 14.86 15.50
CA ALA A 246 -17.69 14.78 16.22
C ALA A 246 -17.46 14.43 17.70
N SER A 247 -16.46 13.60 17.98
CA SER A 247 -15.97 13.32 19.33
C SER A 247 -14.45 13.11 19.30
N ASN A 248 -13.78 13.58 20.35
CA ASN A 248 -12.35 13.35 20.50
C ASN A 248 -12.09 11.88 20.83
N GLY A 249 -10.96 11.37 20.35
CA GLY A 249 -10.38 10.12 20.82
C GLY A 249 -10.03 10.15 22.31
N SER A 250 -9.75 8.98 22.85
CA SER A 250 -9.50 8.76 24.27
C SER A 250 -8.33 7.80 24.47
N VAL A 251 -7.68 7.96 25.61
CA VAL A 251 -6.62 7.05 26.10
C VAL A 251 -7.07 6.42 27.42
N ALA A 252 -6.36 5.39 27.87
CA ALA A 252 -6.57 4.80 29.18
C ALA A 252 -6.40 5.87 30.27
N ALA A 253 -7.31 5.91 31.25
CA ALA A 253 -7.29 6.92 32.31
C ALA A 253 -6.04 6.83 33.20
N SER A 254 -5.45 5.65 33.31
CA SER A 254 -4.21 5.44 34.05
C SER A 254 -3.39 4.27 33.50
N LYS A 255 -2.09 4.28 33.81
CA LYS A 255 -1.21 3.12 33.71
C LYS A 255 -0.33 2.99 34.96
N VAL A 256 0.14 1.78 35.24
CA VAL A 256 1.20 1.58 36.23
C VAL A 256 2.54 1.94 35.59
N TYR A 257 3.45 2.52 36.37
CA TYR A 257 4.80 2.82 35.92
C TYR A 257 5.49 1.58 35.34
N ASP A 258 5.86 1.66 34.07
CA ASP A 258 6.54 0.63 33.29
C ASP A 258 7.84 1.15 32.64
N GLY A 259 8.21 2.40 32.96
CA GLY A 259 9.37 3.08 32.40
C GLY A 259 9.21 3.62 30.98
N THR A 260 8.01 3.58 30.40
CA THR A 260 7.73 4.08 29.04
C THR A 260 6.75 5.25 29.05
N THR A 261 6.83 6.10 28.02
CA THR A 261 5.89 7.21 27.79
C THR A 261 4.67 6.80 26.99
N ALA A 262 4.53 5.53 26.58
CA ALA A 262 3.40 5.11 25.76
C ALA A 262 2.08 5.17 26.53
N ALA A 263 1.07 5.80 25.93
CA ALA A 263 -0.31 5.80 26.41
C ALA A 263 -1.17 4.90 25.52
N ALA A 264 -1.97 4.03 26.10
CA ALA A 264 -2.84 3.13 25.34
C ALA A 264 -4.07 3.90 24.84
N VAL A 265 -4.33 3.85 23.53
CA VAL A 265 -5.56 4.38 22.92
C VAL A 265 -6.73 3.47 23.28
N THR A 266 -7.82 4.04 23.77
CA THR A 266 -9.07 3.34 24.09
C THR A 266 -10.21 3.68 23.12
N GLY A 267 -10.07 4.77 22.36
CA GLY A 267 -11.01 5.16 21.33
C GLY A 267 -10.38 6.15 20.36
N ASN A 268 -10.63 5.97 19.07
CA ASN A 268 -10.12 6.89 18.04
C ASN A 268 -10.89 8.21 17.97
N GLY A 269 -12.09 8.27 18.55
CA GLY A 269 -13.04 9.36 18.33
C GLY A 269 -13.93 9.10 17.11
N THR A 270 -14.69 10.11 16.71
CA THR A 270 -15.60 10.03 15.55
C THR A 270 -15.52 11.27 14.67
N LEU A 271 -15.82 11.12 13.39
CA LEU A 271 -15.83 12.19 12.40
C LEU A 271 -17.23 12.81 12.26
N SER A 272 -17.26 14.10 11.94
CA SER A 272 -18.41 14.83 11.43
C SER A 272 -18.13 15.32 10.01
N GLY A 273 -19.15 15.30 9.15
CA GLY A 273 -19.06 15.78 7.76
C GLY A 273 -18.69 14.72 6.71
N VAL A 274 -18.59 13.44 7.08
CA VAL A 274 -18.41 12.36 6.10
C VAL A 274 -19.67 12.25 5.24
N ILE A 275 -19.49 12.23 3.92
CA ILE A 275 -20.60 12.18 2.96
C ILE A 275 -21.08 10.72 2.86
N GLY A 276 -22.39 10.52 2.83
CA GLY A 276 -23.00 9.20 2.86
C GLY A 276 -22.48 8.29 1.74
N GLY A 277 -22.09 7.07 2.11
CA GLY A 277 -21.53 6.07 1.20
C GLY A 277 -20.01 6.02 1.15
N ASP A 278 -19.30 7.00 1.73
CA ASP A 278 -17.85 6.98 1.80
C ASP A 278 -17.32 6.20 3.00
N GLU A 279 -16.31 5.35 2.75
CA GLU A 279 -15.56 4.65 3.78
C GLU A 279 -14.41 5.53 4.27
N VAL A 280 -14.66 6.28 5.34
CA VAL A 280 -13.65 7.13 6.00
C VAL A 280 -13.72 6.91 7.51
N ALA A 281 -12.58 6.56 8.10
CA ALA A 281 -12.44 6.35 9.54
C ALA A 281 -11.31 7.20 10.12
N LEU A 282 -11.49 7.58 11.38
CA LEU A 282 -10.49 8.29 12.17
C LEU A 282 -9.57 7.29 12.88
N LEU A 283 -8.28 7.57 12.87
CA LEU A 283 -7.28 6.82 13.63
C LEU A 283 -6.52 7.79 14.54
N LEU A 284 -6.49 7.49 15.84
CA LEU A 284 -5.62 8.14 16.81
C LEU A 284 -4.38 7.27 17.03
N ALA A 285 -3.20 7.83 16.81
CA ALA A 285 -1.94 7.11 16.98
C ALA A 285 -0.86 7.99 17.62
N GLY A 286 0.26 7.35 17.97
CA GLY A 286 1.42 8.04 18.54
C GLY A 286 1.16 8.65 19.91
N THR A 287 0.22 8.10 20.68
CA THR A 287 -0.16 8.66 21.98
C THR A 287 0.91 8.45 23.04
N ALA A 288 1.41 9.54 23.62
CA ALA A 288 2.45 9.49 24.63
C ALA A 288 2.28 10.54 25.74
N TYR A 289 2.61 10.15 26.97
CA TYR A 289 2.82 11.04 28.11
C TYR A 289 4.03 11.94 27.88
N ALA A 290 4.01 13.15 28.43
CA ALA A 290 5.15 14.08 28.36
C ALA A 290 6.47 13.50 28.92
N ASP A 291 6.36 12.65 29.95
CA ASP A 291 7.48 11.91 30.53
C ASP A 291 6.98 10.61 31.17
N LYS A 292 7.92 9.70 31.48
CA LYS A 292 7.62 8.35 31.98
C LYS A 292 7.28 8.29 33.48
N ASN A 293 7.47 9.37 34.23
CA ASN A 293 7.40 9.33 35.69
C ASN A 293 5.95 9.41 36.20
N VAL A 294 5.73 8.84 37.38
CA VAL A 294 4.47 8.90 38.13
C VAL A 294 3.96 10.33 38.25
N GLY A 295 2.65 10.48 38.12
CA GLY A 295 1.97 11.75 38.25
C GLY A 295 0.49 11.65 37.89
N ILE A 296 -0.30 12.57 38.41
CA ILE A 296 -1.73 12.71 38.12
C ILE A 296 -1.96 13.72 37.00
N GLY A 297 -2.99 13.52 36.18
CA GLY A 297 -3.41 14.43 35.13
C GLY A 297 -2.32 14.76 34.12
N LYS A 298 -1.39 13.83 33.87
CA LYS A 298 -0.27 14.06 32.95
C LYS A 298 -0.81 14.26 31.55
N VAL A 299 -0.27 15.25 30.85
CA VAL A 299 -0.63 15.54 29.46
C VAL A 299 -0.21 14.37 28.57
N VAL A 300 -1.15 13.90 27.76
CA VAL A 300 -0.95 12.92 26.70
C VAL A 300 -1.19 13.60 25.36
N THR A 301 -0.23 13.51 24.45
CA THR A 301 -0.34 14.05 23.09
C THR A 301 -0.36 12.92 22.07
N GLY A 302 -0.95 13.16 20.91
CA GLY A 302 -1.00 12.21 19.79
C GLY A 302 -1.45 12.88 18.50
N SER A 303 -1.68 12.10 17.46
CA SER A 303 -2.13 12.63 16.16
C SER A 303 -3.27 11.81 15.56
N TYR A 304 -4.21 12.55 14.98
CA TYR A 304 -5.29 12.03 14.17
C TYR A 304 -4.89 11.91 12.71
N SER A 305 -5.33 10.85 12.08
CA SER A 305 -5.25 10.64 10.63
C SER A 305 -6.55 10.06 10.09
N LEU A 306 -6.81 10.30 8.80
CA LEU A 306 -7.93 9.69 8.09
C LEU A 306 -7.48 8.39 7.44
N THR A 307 -8.34 7.38 7.48
CA THR A 307 -8.11 6.05 6.90
C THR A 307 -9.37 5.61 6.13
N GLY A 308 -9.24 4.56 5.32
CA GLY A 308 -10.34 4.06 4.46
C GLY A 308 -10.23 4.56 3.02
N ALA A 309 -10.97 3.91 2.11
CA ALA A 309 -10.87 4.15 0.67
C ALA A 309 -11.28 5.58 0.27
N GLY A 310 -12.18 6.22 1.01
CA GLY A 310 -12.63 7.59 0.76
C GLY A 310 -11.71 8.67 1.33
N ALA A 311 -10.71 8.32 2.16
CA ALA A 311 -9.94 9.31 2.94
C ALA A 311 -9.25 10.38 2.09
N GLY A 312 -8.79 10.03 0.88
CA GLY A 312 -8.16 10.98 -0.04
C GLY A 312 -9.07 12.11 -0.53
N ASN A 313 -10.39 11.97 -0.35
CA ASN A 313 -11.36 13.00 -0.72
C ASN A 313 -11.56 14.08 0.35
N TYR A 314 -10.87 13.95 1.48
CA TYR A 314 -11.08 14.77 2.66
C TYR A 314 -9.77 15.29 3.25
N VAL A 315 -9.89 16.38 3.99
CA VAL A 315 -8.85 16.88 4.91
C VAL A 315 -9.45 17.00 6.30
N LEU A 316 -8.64 16.74 7.33
CA LEU A 316 -9.08 16.88 8.71
C LEU A 316 -8.71 18.27 9.24
N ALA A 317 -9.70 19.01 9.77
CA ALA A 317 -9.48 20.37 10.29
C ALA A 317 -8.49 20.41 11.46
N THR A 318 -8.50 19.37 12.31
CA THR A 318 -7.65 19.26 13.50
C THR A 318 -6.98 17.90 13.53
N THR A 319 -5.64 17.88 13.44
CA THR A 319 -4.85 16.64 13.44
C THR A 319 -4.18 16.34 14.79
N GLY A 320 -4.16 17.30 15.73
CA GLY A 320 -3.58 17.10 17.06
C GLY A 320 -4.56 16.51 18.06
N PHE A 321 -4.11 15.57 18.89
CA PHE A 321 -4.81 15.12 20.08
C PHE A 321 -4.12 15.63 21.34
N THR A 322 -4.91 16.02 22.34
CA THR A 322 -4.44 16.30 23.69
C THR A 322 -5.44 15.75 24.70
N GLY A 323 -4.96 14.95 25.63
CA GLY A 323 -5.72 14.38 26.74
C GLY A 323 -4.94 14.42 28.05
N ALA A 324 -5.53 13.86 29.10
CA ALA A 324 -4.90 13.72 30.40
C ALA A 324 -5.10 12.30 30.94
N ALA A 325 -4.06 11.74 31.54
CA ALA A 325 -4.09 10.43 32.17
C ALA A 325 -3.06 10.34 33.30
N ASP A 326 -3.23 9.38 34.20
CA ASP A 326 -2.34 9.18 35.34
C ASP A 326 -1.26 8.13 35.04
N ILE A 327 -0.10 8.27 35.68
CA ILE A 327 0.85 7.18 35.86
C ILE A 327 0.92 6.89 37.37
N THR A 328 0.51 5.70 37.78
CA THR A 328 0.53 5.27 39.19
C THR A 328 1.83 4.55 39.55
N PRO A 329 2.29 4.66 40.81
CA PRO A 329 3.51 3.97 41.24
C PRO A 329 3.42 2.45 41.06
N ARG A 330 4.54 1.85 40.70
CA ARG A 330 4.67 0.40 40.69
C ARG A 330 4.93 -0.10 42.12
N ALA A 331 4.07 -0.97 42.62
CA ALA A 331 4.25 -1.56 43.95
C ALA A 331 5.42 -2.55 43.96
N ILE A 332 6.30 -2.41 44.93
CA ILE A 332 7.41 -3.34 45.21
C ILE A 332 7.52 -3.58 46.72
N THR A 333 7.96 -4.77 47.10
CA THR A 333 8.22 -5.12 48.50
C THR A 333 9.64 -5.66 48.64
N VAL A 334 10.39 -5.09 49.57
CA VAL A 334 11.70 -5.60 49.98
C VAL A 334 11.61 -6.27 51.34
N ALA A 335 12.35 -7.35 51.54
CA ALA A 335 12.55 -7.99 52.83
C ALA A 335 14.02 -7.91 53.23
N ALA A 336 14.29 -7.51 54.47
CA ALA A 336 15.64 -7.59 55.02
C ALA A 336 16.08 -9.05 55.17
N GLU A 337 17.36 -9.30 54.95
CA GLU A 337 17.97 -10.62 55.17
C GLU A 337 18.41 -10.74 56.63
N PRO A 338 17.99 -11.78 57.37
CA PRO A 338 18.45 -11.98 58.74
C PRO A 338 19.94 -12.27 58.78
N GLY A 339 20.60 -11.94 59.89
CA GLY A 339 22.05 -12.09 60.02
C GLY A 339 22.52 -12.16 61.47
N SER A 340 23.83 -12.33 61.65
CA SER A 340 24.42 -12.30 62.99
C SER A 340 25.85 -11.77 63.01
N LYS A 341 26.31 -11.33 64.18
CA LYS A 341 27.72 -11.05 64.49
C LYS A 341 28.10 -11.57 65.87
N THR A 342 29.40 -11.74 66.13
CA THR A 342 29.92 -11.92 67.49
C THR A 342 30.09 -10.58 68.19
N SER A 343 29.84 -10.51 69.50
CA SER A 343 30.01 -9.30 70.31
C SER A 343 31.42 -8.72 70.17
N GLY A 344 31.50 -7.40 69.98
CA GLY A 344 32.75 -6.67 69.70
C GLY A 344 33.14 -6.60 68.22
N ALA A 345 32.46 -7.33 67.32
CA ALA A 345 32.64 -7.17 65.88
C ALA A 345 31.84 -5.97 65.33
N ALA A 346 32.33 -5.40 64.23
CA ALA A 346 31.60 -4.37 63.49
C ALA A 346 30.34 -4.94 62.83
N ASP A 347 29.33 -4.09 62.61
CA ASP A 347 28.13 -4.50 61.88
C ASP A 347 28.45 -4.82 60.41
N PRO A 348 27.87 -5.89 59.84
CA PRO A 348 27.95 -6.12 58.41
C PRO A 348 27.07 -5.13 57.65
N VAL A 349 27.21 -5.09 56.33
CA VAL A 349 26.20 -4.48 55.48
C VAL A 349 24.96 -5.36 55.51
N PHE A 350 23.81 -4.81 55.90
CA PHE A 350 22.55 -5.53 55.93
C PHE A 350 21.99 -5.68 54.51
N GLY A 351 21.82 -6.92 54.07
CA GLY A 351 21.25 -7.28 52.77
C GLY A 351 19.72 -7.23 52.76
N PHE A 352 19.15 -7.20 51.55
CA PHE A 352 17.72 -7.32 51.31
C PHE A 352 17.46 -7.97 49.95
N SER A 353 16.27 -8.54 49.78
CA SER A 353 15.78 -9.08 48.51
C SER A 353 14.42 -8.48 48.14
N LEU A 354 14.11 -8.40 46.84
CA LEU A 354 12.78 -8.00 46.38
C LEU A 354 11.86 -9.22 46.41
N ILE A 355 10.94 -9.25 47.36
CA ILE A 355 10.04 -10.39 47.57
C ILE A 355 8.71 -10.26 46.82
N ASN A 356 8.36 -9.06 46.34
CA ASN A 356 7.21 -8.83 45.47
C ASN A 356 7.44 -7.67 44.51
N GLY A 357 6.94 -7.81 43.28
CA GLY A 357 7.14 -6.83 42.21
C GLY A 357 8.50 -6.96 41.52
N SER A 358 8.84 -5.96 40.69
CA SER A 358 10.14 -5.86 40.01
C SER A 358 10.46 -4.41 39.69
N LEU A 359 11.75 -4.09 39.67
CA LEU A 359 12.23 -2.81 39.12
C LEU A 359 12.20 -2.89 37.58
N VAL A 360 11.88 -1.77 36.95
CA VAL A 360 12.10 -1.58 35.52
C VAL A 360 13.60 -1.55 35.26
N ALA A 361 14.04 -2.11 34.13
CA ALA A 361 15.45 -2.19 33.78
C ALA A 361 16.15 -0.81 33.85
N GLY A 362 17.25 -0.76 34.60
CA GLY A 362 18.03 0.46 34.83
C GLY A 362 17.61 1.28 36.06
N ASP A 363 16.48 0.97 36.68
CA ASP A 363 16.11 1.57 37.97
C ASP A 363 16.78 0.80 39.12
N SER A 364 17.14 1.51 40.20
CA SER A 364 17.75 0.95 41.40
C SER A 364 17.16 1.56 42.66
N LEU A 365 17.20 0.82 43.77
CA LEU A 365 16.98 1.38 45.11
C LEU A 365 18.23 2.12 45.57
N ALA A 366 18.06 3.07 46.49
CA ALA A 366 19.14 3.86 47.07
C ALA A 366 19.06 3.84 48.60
N GLY A 367 20.17 4.18 49.27
CA GLY A 367 20.28 4.15 50.72
C GLY A 367 20.69 2.78 51.26
N ALA A 368 20.51 2.58 52.56
CA ALA A 368 20.89 1.36 53.27
C ALA A 368 19.92 1.06 54.42
N LEU A 369 19.78 -0.23 54.73
CA LEU A 369 19.12 -0.71 55.93
C LEU A 369 19.93 -0.34 57.18
N SER A 370 19.25 -0.26 58.32
CA SER A 370 19.85 -0.09 59.64
C SER A 370 19.30 -1.15 60.58
N ARG A 371 19.81 -1.23 61.81
CA ARG A 371 19.20 -2.04 62.86
C ARG A 371 18.93 -1.22 64.10
N ASP A 372 18.16 -1.77 65.03
CA ASP A 372 17.98 -1.20 66.36
C ASP A 372 19.34 -1.03 67.08
N PRO A 373 19.52 0.08 67.83
CA PRO A 373 20.77 0.35 68.53
C PRO A 373 21.03 -0.61 69.71
N GLY A 374 22.30 -0.96 69.93
CA GLY A 374 22.76 -1.76 71.07
C GLY A 374 23.85 -2.78 70.70
N GLU A 375 24.65 -3.20 71.69
CA GLU A 375 25.81 -4.10 71.48
C GLU A 375 25.81 -5.33 72.41
N GLY A 376 24.75 -5.48 73.20
CA GLY A 376 24.56 -6.65 74.05
C GLY A 376 24.27 -7.91 73.22
N VAL A 377 24.49 -9.08 73.81
CA VAL A 377 24.07 -10.35 73.21
C VAL A 377 22.53 -10.37 73.16
N GLY A 378 21.95 -10.60 71.99
CA GLY A 378 20.49 -10.53 71.80
C GLY A 378 20.05 -10.40 70.33
N SER A 379 18.73 -10.28 70.13
CA SER A 379 18.12 -10.01 68.81
C SER A 379 17.80 -8.51 68.68
N TYR A 380 18.05 -7.96 67.49
CA TYR A 380 17.84 -6.56 67.14
C TYR A 380 17.09 -6.49 65.81
N ALA A 381 16.01 -5.72 65.70
CA ALA A 381 15.28 -5.63 64.45
C ALA A 381 16.09 -4.87 63.39
N ILE A 382 16.13 -5.40 62.17
CA ILE A 382 16.60 -4.68 60.98
C ILE A 382 15.46 -3.77 60.53
N LEU A 383 15.74 -2.46 60.48
CA LEU A 383 14.84 -1.39 60.08
C LEU A 383 15.16 -0.95 58.65
N GLN A 384 14.17 -0.38 57.95
CA GLN A 384 14.32 0.14 56.59
C GLN A 384 15.48 1.16 56.46
N GLY A 385 15.78 1.90 57.53
CA GLY A 385 16.83 2.91 57.53
C GLY A 385 16.60 3.99 56.49
N THR A 386 17.56 4.16 55.58
CA THR A 386 17.50 5.13 54.47
C THR A 386 17.13 4.48 53.14
N LEU A 387 16.85 3.17 53.12
CA LEU A 387 16.48 2.46 51.90
C LEU A 387 15.20 3.06 51.31
N ALA A 388 15.30 3.57 50.09
CA ALA A 388 14.20 4.25 49.39
C ALA A 388 14.19 3.87 47.90
N ALA A 389 13.00 3.89 47.34
CA ALA A 389 12.78 3.86 45.89
C ALA A 389 12.52 5.28 45.37
N SER A 390 12.61 5.48 44.05
CA SER A 390 12.15 6.73 43.45
C SER A 390 10.62 6.88 43.57
N GLN A 391 10.10 8.09 43.32
CA GLN A 391 8.65 8.35 43.32
C GLN A 391 7.84 7.49 42.34
N ASN A 392 8.53 6.80 41.42
CA ASN A 392 7.91 5.89 40.46
C ASN A 392 7.50 4.54 41.08
N TYR A 393 7.92 4.27 42.32
CA TYR A 393 7.63 3.04 43.03
C TYR A 393 6.98 3.31 44.37
N LEU A 394 6.05 2.43 44.75
CA LEU A 394 5.52 2.35 46.10
C LEU A 394 6.26 1.24 46.84
N LEU A 395 7.25 1.62 47.66
CA LEU A 395 8.10 0.69 48.41
C LEU A 395 7.42 0.25 49.71
N SER A 396 7.23 -1.06 49.88
CA SER A 396 6.86 -1.69 51.15
C SER A 396 8.08 -2.42 51.74
N TYR A 397 8.26 -2.35 53.05
CA TYR A 397 9.40 -2.94 53.76
C TYR A 397 8.94 -4.01 54.75
N VAL A 398 9.60 -5.17 54.71
CA VAL A 398 9.45 -6.25 55.69
C VAL A 398 10.77 -6.40 56.46
N GLY A 399 10.72 -6.19 57.77
CA GLY A 399 11.89 -6.32 58.65
C GLY A 399 12.28 -7.78 58.90
N ALA A 400 13.51 -7.95 59.37
CA ALA A 400 14.08 -9.22 59.84
C ALA A 400 14.89 -8.98 61.11
N ASP A 401 15.35 -10.04 61.76
CA ASP A 401 16.13 -9.95 63.00
C ASP A 401 17.62 -10.13 62.74
N PHE A 402 18.43 -9.30 63.40
CA PHE A 402 19.89 -9.40 63.46
C PHE A 402 20.34 -9.82 64.87
N THR A 403 21.07 -10.92 64.98
CA THR A 403 21.46 -11.50 66.28
C THR A 403 22.93 -11.19 66.63
N ILE A 404 23.18 -10.61 67.80
CA ILE A 404 24.53 -10.51 68.38
C ILE A 404 24.77 -11.71 69.29
N LEU A 405 25.77 -12.51 68.98
CA LEU A 405 26.20 -13.70 69.71
C LEU A 405 27.31 -13.37 70.72
N ALA A 406 27.42 -14.13 71.81
CA ALA A 406 28.51 -13.96 72.77
C ALA A 406 29.89 -14.21 72.11
N ALA A 407 30.91 -13.45 72.53
CA ALA A 407 32.28 -13.70 72.09
C ALA A 407 32.72 -15.09 72.56
N PRO A 408 33.41 -15.89 71.72
CA PRO A 408 33.93 -17.18 72.15
C PRO A 408 34.90 -16.98 73.31
N THR A 409 34.64 -17.61 74.46
CA THR A 409 35.57 -17.62 75.58
C THR A 409 36.76 -18.49 75.21
N THR A 410 37.97 -17.93 75.21
CA THR A 410 39.19 -18.72 75.07
C THR A 410 39.45 -19.42 76.41
N PRO A 411 39.41 -20.76 76.51
CA PRO A 411 39.71 -21.44 77.77
C PRO A 411 41.20 -21.30 78.10
N THR A 412 41.51 -20.72 79.25
CA THR A 412 42.85 -20.71 79.84
C THR A 412 43.11 -22.07 80.48
N VAL A 413 44.00 -22.88 79.90
CA VAL A 413 44.49 -24.12 80.54
C VAL A 413 45.75 -23.79 81.32
N THR A 414 45.69 -23.86 82.64
CA THR A 414 46.85 -23.73 83.53
C THR A 414 47.36 -25.13 83.87
N ALA A 415 48.59 -25.47 83.47
CA ALA A 415 49.25 -26.70 83.91
C ALA A 415 50.15 -26.40 85.11
N THR A 416 49.86 -27.00 86.27
CA THR A 416 50.70 -26.93 87.48
C THR A 416 51.49 -28.24 87.60
N ASN A 417 52.81 -28.17 87.72
CA ASN A 417 53.66 -29.33 87.92
C ASN A 417 53.84 -29.59 89.42
N SER A 418 53.40 -30.75 89.93
CA SER A 418 53.70 -31.19 91.29
C SER A 418 54.50 -32.50 91.25
N GLY A 419 55.82 -32.41 91.47
CA GLY A 419 56.63 -33.57 91.88
C GLY A 419 57.79 -33.95 90.98
N ASP A 420 58.90 -34.27 91.64
CA ASP A 420 60.22 -34.66 91.14
C ASP A 420 60.24 -35.89 90.22
N TYR A 421 61.26 -35.92 89.36
CA TYR A 421 61.58 -36.97 88.39
C TYR A 421 61.65 -38.39 89.02
N PRO A 422 61.23 -39.48 88.32
CA PRO A 422 61.06 -39.60 86.87
C PRO A 422 59.70 -40.16 86.38
N THR A 423 58.59 -40.00 87.10
CA THR A 423 57.27 -40.52 86.66
C THR A 423 56.10 -39.54 86.84
N SER A 424 56.25 -38.28 86.42
CA SER A 424 55.16 -37.29 86.53
C SER A 424 54.18 -37.40 85.36
N GLN A 425 52.91 -37.71 85.67
CA GLN A 425 51.78 -37.73 84.75
C GLN A 425 51.15 -36.33 84.69
N TYR A 426 51.03 -35.72 83.50
CA TYR A 426 50.35 -34.42 83.35
C TYR A 426 48.83 -34.64 83.34
N ILE A 427 48.13 -34.14 84.36
CA ILE A 427 46.67 -34.07 84.37
C ILE A 427 46.26 -32.67 83.90
N ALA A 428 45.71 -32.58 82.69
CA ALA A 428 44.99 -31.39 82.24
C ALA A 428 43.51 -31.58 82.61
N SER A 429 43.00 -30.81 83.57
CA SER A 429 41.57 -30.77 83.88
C SER A 429 40.97 -29.45 83.41
N GLY A 430 40.06 -29.52 82.45
CA GLY A 430 39.27 -28.37 81.99
C GLY A 430 38.06 -28.84 81.20
N SER A 431 36.88 -28.29 81.52
CA SER A 431 35.65 -28.51 80.74
C SER A 431 35.61 -27.54 79.57
N ALA A 432 36.16 -27.93 78.42
CA ALA A 432 36.00 -27.20 77.17
C ALA A 432 35.13 -28.01 76.21
N SER A 433 34.12 -27.37 75.61
CA SER A 433 33.22 -27.97 74.62
C SER A 433 33.82 -28.03 73.21
N THR A 434 35.05 -27.57 73.00
CA THR A 434 35.81 -27.63 71.75
C THR A 434 37.30 -27.97 72.02
N PRO A 435 38.01 -28.67 71.12
CA PRO A 435 39.38 -29.11 71.37
C PRO A 435 40.36 -27.93 71.42
N VAL A 436 41.13 -27.84 72.52
CA VAL A 436 42.14 -26.80 72.76
C VAL A 436 43.53 -27.44 72.63
N ALA A 437 44.43 -26.82 71.87
CA ALA A 437 45.83 -27.22 71.84
C ALA A 437 46.52 -26.81 73.15
N VAL A 438 47.00 -27.79 73.94
CA VAL A 438 47.78 -27.54 75.16
C VAL A 438 49.26 -27.64 74.80
N THR A 439 50.02 -26.55 74.96
CA THR A 439 51.48 -26.57 74.81
C THR A 439 52.12 -26.80 76.17
N ILE A 440 52.86 -27.90 76.33
CA ILE A 440 53.65 -28.18 77.54
C ILE A 440 55.12 -27.91 77.21
N SER A 441 55.69 -26.85 77.79
CA SER A 441 57.10 -26.51 77.63
C SER A 441 57.91 -27.13 78.77
N TYR A 442 58.88 -27.98 78.44
CA TYR A 442 59.86 -28.49 79.40
C TYR A 442 61.25 -27.89 79.10
N GLN A 443 61.94 -27.40 80.13
CA GLN A 443 63.32 -26.90 80.05
C GLN A 443 64.28 -28.01 80.46
N GLN A 444 65.03 -28.56 79.49
CA GLN A 444 66.31 -29.24 79.74
C GLN A 444 67.43 -28.38 79.15
N PRO A 445 68.57 -28.25 79.84
CA PRO A 445 69.71 -27.52 79.31
C PRO A 445 70.37 -28.37 78.23
N THR A 446 70.50 -27.79 77.03
CA THR A 446 71.20 -28.25 75.83
C THR A 446 70.37 -28.98 74.75
N ALA A 447 70.36 -28.33 73.57
CA ALA A 447 69.84 -28.73 72.25
C ALA A 447 68.31 -28.82 72.05
N SER A 448 67.80 -27.85 71.30
CA SER A 448 66.39 -27.60 71.00
C SER A 448 65.83 -28.48 69.87
N VAL A 449 64.80 -29.29 70.15
CA VAL A 449 63.76 -29.67 69.17
C VAL A 449 62.42 -29.84 69.92
N PRO A 450 61.36 -29.05 69.64
CA PRO A 450 60.03 -29.30 70.18
C PRO A 450 59.32 -30.40 69.37
N VAL A 451 58.82 -31.43 70.04
CA VAL A 451 57.94 -32.46 69.47
C VAL A 451 56.48 -32.05 69.75
N ILE A 452 55.71 -31.80 68.70
CA ILE A 452 54.26 -31.54 68.79
C ILE A 452 53.55 -32.90 68.83
N ALA A 453 52.99 -33.27 69.98
CA ALA A 453 52.08 -34.41 70.11
C ALA A 453 50.63 -33.92 69.97
N ALA A 454 49.99 -34.22 68.83
CA ALA A 454 48.56 -33.98 68.64
C ALA A 454 47.74 -35.08 69.32
N ILE A 455 47.02 -34.75 70.40
CA ILE A 455 46.01 -35.62 70.99
C ILE A 455 44.71 -35.41 70.21
N ARG A 456 44.31 -36.38 69.40
CA ARG A 456 42.94 -36.48 68.87
C ARG A 456 42.03 -36.95 70.00
N ALA A 457 41.19 -36.07 70.52
CA ALA A 457 40.05 -36.49 71.33
C ALA A 457 38.99 -37.08 70.39
N ALA A 458 38.68 -38.37 70.58
CA ALA A 458 37.52 -39.00 69.97
C ALA A 458 36.24 -38.34 70.49
N ALA A 459 35.22 -38.23 69.62
CA ALA A 459 33.87 -37.84 69.98
C ALA A 459 33.37 -38.62 71.22
N PRO A 460 32.51 -38.04 72.07
CA PRO A 460 32.11 -38.66 73.32
C PRO A 460 31.23 -39.87 73.02
N VAL A 461 31.83 -41.06 73.03
CA VAL A 461 31.10 -42.31 73.18
C VAL A 461 31.10 -42.60 74.67
N VAL A 462 29.94 -42.41 75.31
CA VAL A 462 29.68 -42.96 76.64
C VAL A 462 29.76 -44.49 76.52
N ARG A 463 30.91 -45.08 76.88
CA ARG A 463 31.00 -46.48 77.26
C ARG A 463 32.01 -46.70 78.37
N THR A 464 31.51 -47.43 79.35
CA THR A 464 32.03 -47.75 80.67
C THR A 464 33.23 -48.70 80.61
N ALA A 465 34.23 -48.43 81.47
CA ALA A 465 35.23 -49.31 82.09
C ALA A 465 35.93 -50.41 81.26
N GLY A 466 37.27 -50.26 81.13
CA GLY A 466 38.23 -51.35 81.32
C GLY A 466 38.78 -52.05 80.07
N THR A 467 39.98 -51.70 79.63
CA THR A 467 41.17 -52.59 79.48
C THR A 467 42.36 -51.87 78.85
N THR A 468 43.54 -52.24 79.33
CA THR A 468 44.90 -51.77 79.02
C THR A 468 45.42 -52.27 77.67
N GLY A 469 46.21 -51.45 76.98
CA GLY A 469 47.00 -51.84 75.82
C GLY A 469 48.17 -50.87 75.59
N ASP A 470 49.38 -51.34 75.89
CA ASP A 470 50.67 -50.66 75.72
C ASP A 470 50.95 -50.28 74.25
N VAL A 471 51.53 -49.09 74.05
CA VAL A 471 51.99 -48.62 72.73
C VAL A 471 53.51 -48.72 72.67
N ASN A 472 54.02 -49.77 72.02
CA ASN A 472 55.43 -49.85 71.61
C ASN A 472 55.65 -48.97 70.37
N GLN A 473 56.43 -47.89 70.51
CA GLN A 473 56.99 -47.15 69.39
C GLN A 473 58.43 -47.59 69.16
N ASN A 474 58.72 -48.13 67.98
CA ASN A 474 60.10 -48.34 67.53
C ASN A 474 60.44 -47.35 66.41
N ILE A 475 61.49 -46.58 66.64
CA ILE A 475 62.05 -45.54 65.77
C ILE A 475 62.90 -46.21 64.69
N ALA A 476 62.82 -45.72 63.45
CA ALA A 476 63.83 -46.00 62.43
C ALA A 476 64.34 -44.68 61.82
N VAL A 477 65.66 -44.50 61.94
CA VAL A 477 66.45 -43.41 61.36
C VAL A 477 66.88 -43.84 59.96
N GLY A 478 66.70 -42.99 58.95
CA GLY A 478 67.11 -43.26 57.58
C GLY A 478 67.19 -41.99 56.74
N SER A 479 68.41 -41.61 56.41
CA SER A 479 68.87 -40.44 55.65
C SER A 479 68.25 -40.28 54.25
N GLY A 480 67.87 -39.06 53.88
CA GLY A 480 67.64 -38.66 52.48
C GLY A 480 66.45 -37.72 52.32
N ALA A 481 66.68 -36.56 51.69
CA ALA A 481 65.77 -35.42 51.64
C ALA A 481 64.43 -35.65 50.92
N GLY A 482 63.36 -35.04 51.45
CA GLY A 482 62.18 -34.61 50.68
C GLY A 482 60.94 -35.51 50.70
N THR A 483 60.06 -35.32 51.69
CA THR A 483 58.57 -35.48 51.68
C THR A 483 57.99 -36.59 50.78
N LEU A 484 57.75 -37.82 51.25
CA LEU A 484 56.75 -38.34 52.19
C LEU A 484 55.27 -38.22 51.74
N PHE A 485 54.79 -39.26 51.06
CA PHE A 485 53.38 -39.69 50.97
C PHE A 485 52.84 -40.08 52.36
N LYS A 486 51.52 -40.05 52.58
CA LYS A 486 50.77 -41.31 52.83
C LYS A 486 49.22 -41.21 52.72
N PRO A 487 48.55 -42.37 52.48
CA PRO A 487 47.13 -42.59 52.14
C PRO A 487 46.28 -43.10 53.33
N ILE A 488 44.98 -43.39 53.11
CA ILE A 488 44.04 -44.36 53.80
C ILE A 488 42.59 -43.96 53.40
N SER A 489 41.57 -44.79 53.16
CA SER A 489 41.30 -46.23 53.30
C SER A 489 40.01 -46.61 52.54
N GLN A 490 39.85 -47.90 52.25
CA GLN A 490 38.73 -48.57 51.58
C GLN A 490 37.60 -49.05 52.54
N PHE A 491 36.50 -49.48 51.91
CA PHE A 491 35.34 -50.30 52.34
C PHE A 491 34.17 -49.59 53.03
N ASP A 492 32.90 -49.95 52.85
CA ASP A 492 31.99 -50.45 51.79
C ASP A 492 30.67 -50.79 52.55
N ASN A 493 29.55 -50.85 51.82
CA ASN A 493 28.23 -51.38 52.16
C ASN A 493 27.13 -50.46 52.75
N GLN A 494 26.25 -50.12 51.80
CA GLN A 494 24.80 -49.93 51.85
C GLN A 494 24.05 -50.38 53.12
N GLN A 495 23.12 -49.53 53.61
CA GLN A 495 21.68 -49.66 53.35
C GLN A 495 20.87 -48.57 54.09
N TYR A 496 19.74 -48.26 53.48
CA TYR A 496 18.70 -47.28 53.79
C TYR A 496 18.25 -47.19 55.26
N SER A 497 17.92 -45.99 55.74
CA SER A 497 16.52 -45.55 55.78
C SER A 497 16.35 -44.09 56.23
N LYS A 498 15.24 -43.55 55.75
CA LYS A 498 14.69 -42.20 55.82
C LYS A 498 13.84 -42.04 57.09
N ALA A 499 14.13 -41.05 57.94
CA ALA A 499 13.13 -40.27 58.70
C ALA A 499 13.79 -39.29 59.68
N GLU A 500 13.76 -38.00 59.37
CA GLU A 500 13.42 -36.92 60.32
C GLU A 500 13.12 -35.65 59.48
N LEU A 501 11.83 -35.51 59.17
CA LEU A 501 11.11 -34.32 58.70
C LEU A 501 11.12 -33.26 59.83
N PRO A 502 10.88 -31.93 59.66
CA PRO A 502 10.11 -31.24 58.62
C PRO A 502 10.72 -29.87 58.19
N GLY A 503 9.97 -29.06 57.42
CA GLY A 503 10.10 -27.60 57.50
C GLY A 503 10.61 -26.90 56.26
N PHE A 504 9.63 -26.45 55.47
CA PHE A 504 9.57 -25.20 54.72
C PHE A 504 10.87 -24.57 54.19
N ALA A 505 10.97 -24.58 52.86
CA ALA A 505 11.05 -23.38 52.02
C ALA A 505 11.56 -22.09 52.69
N PRO A 506 12.64 -21.54 52.12
CA PRO A 506 12.57 -20.30 51.35
C PRO A 506 12.87 -20.65 49.87
N GLU A 507 11.98 -20.51 48.89
CA GLU A 507 11.23 -19.32 48.46
C GLU A 507 12.14 -18.14 48.09
N ALA A 508 12.00 -17.74 46.81
CA ALA A 508 12.11 -16.39 46.26
C ALA A 508 13.35 -15.55 46.64
N ALA A 509 14.14 -15.01 45.72
CA ALA A 509 13.93 -14.63 44.32
C ALA A 509 15.35 -14.38 43.72
N GLU A 510 15.59 -14.22 42.42
CA GLU A 510 14.84 -13.47 41.43
C GLU A 510 15.14 -13.94 40.00
N ALA A 511 14.09 -13.86 39.17
CA ALA A 511 14.05 -13.38 37.80
C ALA A 511 15.11 -13.83 36.75
N THR A 512 14.58 -14.55 35.75
CA THR A 512 14.62 -14.18 34.33
C THR A 512 15.94 -13.64 33.77
N VAL A 513 16.70 -14.59 33.21
CA VAL A 513 17.86 -14.53 32.28
C VAL A 513 19.12 -15.08 32.94
N LEU A 514 19.57 -16.29 32.54
CA LEU A 514 20.90 -16.79 32.90
C LEU A 514 21.67 -17.40 31.72
N THR A 515 22.86 -16.85 31.53
CA THR A 515 23.96 -17.27 30.67
C THR A 515 24.54 -18.61 31.14
N MET A 516 24.69 -19.60 30.25
CA MET A 516 25.55 -20.78 30.49
C MET A 516 26.99 -20.45 30.10
N ILE A 517 27.89 -20.36 31.09
CA ILE A 517 29.33 -20.61 30.92
C ILE A 517 29.53 -22.08 31.26
N ALA A 518 29.76 -22.92 30.24
CA ALA A 518 30.29 -24.26 30.44
C ALA A 518 31.81 -24.19 30.31
N ARG A 519 32.54 -24.45 31.42
CA ARG A 519 33.94 -24.88 31.35
C ARG A 519 33.95 -26.29 30.76
N ALA A 520 34.68 -26.45 29.67
CA ALA A 520 35.10 -27.76 29.21
C ALA A 520 36.14 -28.30 30.20
N GLU A 521 35.78 -29.34 30.96
CA GLU A 521 36.75 -30.28 31.47
C GLU A 521 36.54 -31.60 30.73
N THR A 522 37.51 -31.93 29.90
CA THR A 522 37.65 -33.22 29.22
C THR A 522 37.57 -34.34 30.24
N ASN A 523 36.61 -35.27 30.08
CA ASN A 523 36.78 -36.73 30.22
C ASN A 523 35.48 -37.51 29.86
N ASN A 524 35.26 -37.68 28.56
CA ASN A 524 34.93 -38.95 27.91
C ASN A 524 33.64 -39.77 28.21
N GLN A 525 32.42 -39.20 28.22
CA GLN A 525 31.17 -39.87 27.76
C GLN A 525 30.01 -38.86 27.58
N GLN A 526 29.28 -38.90 26.45
CA GLN A 526 28.11 -38.06 26.12
C GLN A 526 26.79 -38.85 26.22
N ALA A 527 25.77 -38.36 26.95
CA ALA A 527 24.34 -38.62 26.71
C ALA A 527 23.41 -37.74 27.59
N PHE A 528 22.35 -37.15 27.02
CA PHE A 528 21.20 -36.54 27.73
C PHE A 528 19.88 -37.04 27.11
N LYS A 529 18.88 -37.37 27.95
CA LYS A 529 17.55 -37.94 27.62
C LYS A 529 16.44 -36.95 28.05
N ILE A 530 15.33 -36.85 27.31
CA ILE A 530 14.12 -36.07 27.71
C ILE A 530 12.87 -36.95 27.51
N ASP A 531 12.01 -37.04 28.53
CA ASP A 531 10.98 -38.09 28.72
C ASP A 531 9.49 -37.66 28.50
N ALA A 532 9.15 -36.40 28.16
CA ALA A 532 7.77 -36.02 27.78
C ALA A 532 7.67 -34.62 27.12
N LEU A 533 6.62 -34.38 26.33
CA LEU A 533 6.25 -33.07 25.77
C LEU A 533 4.76 -32.75 26.01
N TRP A 534 4.44 -31.47 26.19
CA TRP A 534 3.09 -30.94 26.41
C TRP A 534 2.48 -30.48 25.07
N GLY A 535 1.30 -31.02 24.72
CA GLY A 535 0.55 -30.64 23.51
C GLY A 535 -0.58 -29.65 23.82
N ASP A 536 -0.93 -28.84 22.83
CA ASP A 536 -2.03 -27.87 22.89
C ASP A 536 -3.40 -28.56 22.85
N GLY A 537 -4.21 -28.34 23.90
CA GLY A 537 -5.65 -28.61 23.84
C GLY A 537 -6.27 -29.50 24.91
N THR A 538 -5.48 -30.21 25.74
CA THR A 538 -6.01 -30.91 26.91
C THR A 538 -5.05 -30.75 28.09
N ALA A 539 -5.56 -30.34 29.25
CA ALA A 539 -4.74 -30.03 30.43
C ALA A 539 -4.24 -31.30 31.15
N SER A 540 -3.51 -32.19 30.46
CA SER A 540 -2.79 -33.32 31.07
C SER A 540 -1.63 -33.85 30.21
N TRP A 541 -0.63 -34.45 30.86
CA TRP A 541 0.52 -35.13 30.24
C TRP A 541 0.09 -36.46 29.63
N SER A 542 0.36 -36.70 28.34
CA SER A 542 0.19 -38.01 27.69
C SER A 542 1.54 -38.66 27.39
N ARG A 543 1.69 -39.93 27.76
CA ARG A 543 2.87 -40.78 27.48
C ARG A 543 2.75 -41.37 26.05
N LEU A 544 3.87 -41.61 25.38
CA LEU A 544 3.98 -41.86 23.93
C LEU A 544 3.39 -43.21 23.42
N ASP A 545 2.73 -43.96 24.29
CA ASP A 545 2.30 -45.35 24.13
C ASP A 545 0.77 -45.50 23.95
N HIS A 546 0.11 -44.55 23.27
CA HIS A 546 -1.33 -44.63 22.95
C HIS A 546 -1.58 -45.45 21.65
N PRO A 547 -2.49 -46.45 21.65
CA PRO A 547 -2.63 -47.45 20.59
C PRO A 547 -3.21 -47.00 19.23
N ASP A 548 -3.50 -45.71 19.04
CA ASP A 548 -4.19 -45.21 17.82
C ASP A 548 -3.25 -44.62 16.74
N VAL A 549 -1.93 -44.63 16.95
CA VAL A 549 -0.98 -44.16 15.93
C VAL A 549 -0.31 -45.34 15.24
N ARG A 550 -0.83 -45.71 14.06
CA ARG A 550 -0.23 -46.74 13.18
C ARG A 550 1.11 -46.26 12.63
N ALA A 551 2.19 -46.96 12.98
CA ALA A 551 3.54 -46.71 12.46
C ALA A 551 3.68 -47.15 10.99
N VAL A 552 4.23 -46.26 10.15
CA VAL A 552 4.81 -46.62 8.84
C VAL A 552 6.31 -46.77 9.03
N SER A 553 6.86 -47.94 8.69
CA SER A 553 8.27 -48.28 8.85
C SER A 553 9.13 -47.80 7.67
N PHE A 554 10.36 -47.37 7.96
CA PHE A 554 11.40 -47.08 6.96
C PHE A 554 12.67 -47.90 7.27
N THR A 555 13.25 -48.50 6.24
CA THR A 555 14.48 -49.30 6.31
C THR A 555 15.69 -48.49 5.82
N ASP A 556 16.88 -48.79 6.33
CA ASP A 556 18.14 -48.09 6.03
C ASP A 556 18.92 -48.67 4.83
N GLY A 557 18.28 -49.52 4.03
CA GLY A 557 18.93 -50.16 2.87
C GLY A 557 19.98 -51.22 3.21
N LYS A 558 20.16 -51.62 4.48
CA LYS A 558 21.02 -52.78 4.86
C LYS A 558 20.43 -53.74 5.90
N GLY A 559 19.11 -53.75 6.08
CA GLY A 559 18.40 -54.94 6.57
C GLY A 559 18.70 -55.39 8.01
N ALA A 560 18.94 -54.46 8.93
CA ALA A 560 18.89 -54.76 10.36
C ALA A 560 17.99 -53.75 11.09
N GLU A 561 16.95 -54.26 11.75
CA GLU A 561 15.98 -53.49 12.50
C GLU A 561 16.65 -52.85 13.72
N ARG A 562 16.77 -51.52 13.71
CA ARG A 562 17.27 -50.74 14.86
C ARG A 562 16.23 -49.70 15.24
N VAL A 563 15.56 -49.94 16.36
CA VAL A 563 14.63 -49.00 16.99
C VAL A 563 15.43 -47.77 17.44
N PRO A 564 15.19 -46.56 16.91
CA PRO A 564 15.89 -45.36 17.34
C PRO A 564 15.17 -44.74 18.54
N GLY A 565 15.89 -44.58 19.64
CA GLY A 565 15.46 -43.73 20.75
C GLY A 565 15.82 -42.27 20.48
N GLY A 566 14.87 -41.37 20.72
CA GLY A 566 15.11 -39.96 21.03
C GLY A 566 14.87 -38.94 19.91
N GLY A 567 13.80 -38.15 20.07
CA GLY A 567 13.80 -36.70 19.87
C GLY A 567 13.86 -36.12 18.44
N ASN A 568 12.74 -35.54 18.02
CA ASN A 568 12.56 -34.67 16.86
C ASN A 568 12.84 -35.31 15.50
N ALA A 569 11.78 -35.54 14.73
CA ALA A 569 11.87 -35.81 13.30
C ALA A 569 12.46 -34.59 12.59
N PHE A 570 13.78 -34.52 12.51
CA PHE A 570 14.48 -33.78 11.48
C PHE A 570 14.78 -34.75 10.36
N ALA A 571 14.16 -34.54 9.20
CA ALA A 571 14.52 -35.25 8.00
C ALA A 571 15.94 -34.82 7.60
N PHE A 572 16.89 -35.76 7.66
CA PHE A 572 18.08 -35.62 6.83
C PHE A 572 17.66 -35.84 5.39
N VAL A 573 17.69 -34.78 4.58
CA VAL A 573 17.69 -34.93 3.13
C VAL A 573 19.04 -34.47 2.63
N ALA A 574 19.95 -35.44 2.44
CA ALA A 574 20.97 -35.27 1.42
C ALA A 574 20.25 -35.34 0.06
N GLY A 575 19.85 -34.18 -0.48
CA GLY A 575 19.16 -34.10 -1.77
C GLY A 575 18.23 -32.89 -1.95
N GLN A 576 18.40 -32.21 -3.09
CA GLN A 576 17.40 -31.43 -3.86
C GLN A 576 16.14 -30.99 -3.07
N THR A 577 16.22 -29.94 -2.26
CA THR A 577 15.04 -29.29 -1.67
C THR A 577 14.85 -27.89 -2.26
N GLU A 578 13.62 -27.59 -2.70
CA GLU A 578 13.28 -26.40 -3.47
C GLU A 578 13.22 -25.14 -2.57
N VAL A 579 14.17 -24.20 -2.74
CA VAL A 579 14.22 -22.92 -1.99
C VAL A 579 12.91 -22.12 -2.10
N ALA A 580 12.22 -22.21 -3.24
CA ALA A 580 10.90 -21.61 -3.44
C ALA A 580 9.79 -22.24 -2.55
N ALA A 581 9.92 -23.51 -2.17
CA ALA A 581 8.99 -24.15 -1.23
C ALA A 581 9.28 -23.76 0.23
N LEU A 582 10.54 -23.49 0.57
CA LEU A 582 10.93 -22.98 1.88
C LEU A 582 10.53 -21.50 2.06
N LEU A 583 10.70 -20.67 1.02
CA LEU A 583 10.27 -19.27 1.04
C LEU A 583 8.75 -19.08 1.14
N ARG A 584 7.96 -20.09 0.73
CA ARG A 584 6.49 -20.12 0.95
C ARG A 584 6.11 -20.37 2.41
N LYS A 585 7.03 -20.88 3.23
CA LYS A 585 6.84 -21.13 4.67
C LYS A 585 7.46 -20.03 5.54
N GLY A 586 8.25 -19.13 4.95
CA GLY A 586 8.83 -17.97 5.61
C GLY A 586 10.23 -17.62 5.09
N PRO A 587 10.83 -16.54 5.59
CA PRO A 587 12.20 -16.12 5.24
C PRO A 587 13.22 -17.21 5.55
N VAL A 588 14.25 -17.34 4.69
CA VAL A 588 15.31 -18.36 4.81
C VAL A 588 16.66 -17.68 5.01
N VAL A 589 17.49 -18.19 5.91
CA VAL A 589 18.85 -17.67 6.14
C VAL A 589 19.87 -18.50 5.37
N LEU A 590 20.68 -17.85 4.54
CA LEU A 590 21.79 -18.46 3.82
C LEU A 590 23.12 -18.05 4.46
N GLN A 591 24.00 -19.01 4.73
CA GLN A 591 25.37 -18.73 5.14
C GLN A 591 26.26 -18.67 3.90
N GLY A 592 26.87 -17.51 3.64
CA GLY A 592 27.84 -17.37 2.57
C GLY A 592 29.19 -17.96 2.98
N GLY A 593 29.75 -18.86 2.17
CA GLY A 593 31.16 -19.22 2.27
C GLY A 593 32.01 -18.15 1.59
N LYS A 594 33.11 -17.69 2.23
CA LYS A 594 34.17 -16.97 1.50
C LYS A 594 35.54 -17.07 2.14
N THR A 595 36.51 -16.80 1.28
CA THR A 595 37.97 -16.84 1.38
C THR A 595 38.53 -16.41 2.74
N GLU A 596 39.59 -17.11 3.17
CA GLU A 596 40.27 -16.99 4.48
C GLU A 596 40.34 -15.55 5.03
N GLY A 597 39.87 -15.35 6.26
CA GLY A 597 40.22 -14.19 7.09
C GLY A 597 39.09 -13.23 7.50
N VAL A 598 37.84 -13.44 7.06
CA VAL A 598 36.69 -12.57 7.44
C VAL A 598 35.51 -13.42 7.91
N ALA A 599 34.76 -12.94 8.92
CA ALA A 599 33.57 -13.60 9.45
C ALA A 599 32.52 -13.87 8.34
N THR A 600 31.96 -15.09 8.30
CA THR A 600 30.99 -15.50 7.27
C THR A 600 29.72 -14.63 7.32
N PRO A 601 29.33 -13.94 6.23
CA PRO A 601 28.09 -13.19 6.21
C PRO A 601 26.88 -14.13 6.12
N TRP A 602 25.87 -13.86 6.96
CA TRP A 602 24.58 -14.53 6.94
C TRP A 602 23.64 -13.62 6.14
N LEU A 603 22.92 -14.13 5.16
CA LEU A 603 21.99 -13.35 4.35
C LEU A 603 20.56 -13.81 4.63
N LEU A 604 19.65 -12.86 4.86
CA LEU A 604 18.22 -13.16 5.03
C LEU A 604 17.53 -13.07 3.66
N VAL A 605 17.15 -14.21 3.11
CA VAL A 605 16.43 -14.29 1.83
C VAL A 605 14.96 -14.01 2.04
N LEU A 606 14.45 -13.03 1.30
CA LEU A 606 13.10 -12.50 1.41
C LEU A 606 12.18 -12.96 0.27
N GLY A 607 12.76 -13.35 -0.87
CA GLY A 607 11.97 -13.79 -2.02
C GLY A 607 12.80 -14.12 -3.26
N LEU A 608 12.10 -14.55 -4.30
CA LEU A 608 12.63 -14.81 -5.65
C LEU A 608 12.27 -13.64 -6.58
N THR A 609 13.16 -13.31 -7.50
CA THR A 609 12.86 -12.39 -8.61
C THR A 609 11.77 -12.98 -9.51
N ALA A 610 11.03 -12.12 -10.22
CA ALA A 610 9.91 -12.54 -11.05
C ALA A 610 10.30 -13.52 -12.18
N ASP A 611 11.55 -13.48 -12.63
CA ASP A 611 12.10 -14.40 -13.64
C ASP A 611 12.62 -15.72 -13.03
N GLY A 612 12.59 -15.87 -11.70
CA GLY A 612 13.03 -17.05 -10.98
C GLY A 612 14.55 -17.29 -11.01
N LYS A 613 15.34 -16.31 -11.46
CA LYS A 613 16.80 -16.42 -11.64
C LYS A 613 17.62 -15.69 -10.57
N GLY A 614 16.95 -15.00 -9.64
CA GLY A 614 17.60 -14.24 -8.59
C GLY A 614 16.92 -14.44 -7.23
N LEU A 615 17.72 -14.38 -6.17
CA LEU A 615 17.24 -14.34 -4.79
C LEU A 615 17.41 -12.93 -4.23
N LEU A 616 16.31 -12.33 -3.77
CA LEU A 616 16.34 -11.07 -3.04
C LEU A 616 16.73 -11.35 -1.59
N ALA A 617 17.87 -10.84 -1.16
CA ALA A 617 18.39 -11.03 0.18
C ALA A 617 18.73 -9.69 0.84
N ASN A 618 18.59 -9.65 2.17
CA ASN A 618 19.06 -8.54 2.98
C ASN A 618 20.36 -8.96 3.67
N ASP A 619 21.38 -8.11 3.56
CA ASP A 619 22.59 -8.24 4.37
C ASP A 619 22.32 -7.64 5.75
N PRO A 620 22.22 -8.46 6.81
CA PRO A 620 21.99 -7.99 8.15
C PRO A 620 23.16 -7.15 8.65
N MET A 621 24.38 -7.25 8.15
CA MET A 621 25.47 -6.40 8.66
C MET A 621 25.40 -4.96 8.13
N THR A 622 24.94 -4.78 6.90
CA THR A 622 24.92 -3.47 6.22
C THR A 622 23.52 -2.89 6.06
N GLY A 623 22.48 -3.69 6.24
CA GLY A 623 21.09 -3.35 5.93
C GLY A 623 20.80 -3.24 4.42
N GLN A 624 21.76 -3.67 3.58
CA GLN A 624 21.70 -3.53 2.14
C GLN A 624 20.93 -4.69 1.50
N GLN A 625 20.01 -4.35 0.59
CA GLN A 625 19.34 -5.36 -0.22
C GLN A 625 20.16 -5.69 -1.48
N VAL A 626 20.34 -6.99 -1.72
CA VAL A 626 21.12 -7.53 -2.82
C VAL A 626 20.34 -8.60 -3.57
N ILE A 627 20.68 -8.80 -4.84
CA ILE A 627 20.21 -9.92 -5.65
C ILE A 627 21.38 -10.89 -5.85
N LEU A 628 21.18 -12.14 -5.46
CA LEU A 628 22.11 -13.24 -5.72
C LEU A 628 21.69 -13.98 -6.99
N ALA A 629 22.65 -14.40 -7.81
CA ALA A 629 22.37 -15.31 -8.92
C ALA A 629 21.78 -16.62 -8.38
N PHE A 630 20.72 -17.12 -9.02
CA PHE A 630 20.13 -18.40 -8.68
C PHE A 630 19.90 -19.20 -9.96
N ASP A 631 20.53 -20.36 -10.02
CA ASP A 631 20.28 -21.32 -11.08
C ASP A 631 19.21 -22.31 -10.61
N SER A 632 18.01 -22.13 -11.15
CA SER A 632 16.87 -22.98 -10.84
C SER A 632 17.01 -24.42 -11.35
N ALA A 633 17.93 -24.71 -12.28
CA ALA A 633 18.20 -26.05 -12.77
C ALA A 633 19.20 -26.79 -11.87
N THR A 634 20.30 -26.15 -11.50
CA THR A 634 21.34 -26.76 -10.63
C THR A 634 21.08 -26.55 -9.15
N LYS A 635 20.10 -25.72 -8.79
CA LYS A 635 19.76 -25.29 -7.42
C LYS A 635 20.92 -24.60 -6.71
N SER A 636 21.83 -24.00 -7.48
CA SER A 636 23.00 -23.32 -6.96
C SER A 636 22.74 -21.83 -6.78
N VAL A 637 23.28 -21.26 -5.70
CA VAL A 637 23.29 -19.82 -5.43
C VAL A 637 24.67 -19.30 -5.79
N GLY A 638 24.73 -18.36 -6.72
CA GLY A 638 25.95 -17.70 -7.15
C GLY A 638 26.22 -16.40 -6.39
N GLY A 639 27.16 -15.61 -6.90
CA GLY A 639 27.51 -14.31 -6.31
C GLY A 639 26.42 -13.25 -6.42
N VAL A 640 26.66 -12.11 -5.77
CA VAL A 640 25.82 -10.91 -5.90
C VAL A 640 25.90 -10.39 -7.34
N THR A 641 24.75 -10.26 -8.00
CA THR A 641 24.64 -9.75 -9.38
C THR A 641 24.18 -8.31 -9.44
N ALA A 642 23.39 -7.87 -8.44
CA ALA A 642 22.93 -6.50 -8.32
C ALA A 642 22.72 -6.07 -6.87
N VAL A 643 22.79 -4.77 -6.64
CA VAL A 643 22.42 -4.11 -5.39
C VAL A 643 21.15 -3.29 -5.63
N ILE A 644 20.21 -3.28 -4.69
CA ILE A 644 19.01 -2.43 -4.81
C ILE A 644 19.38 -1.01 -4.43
N ASN A 645 19.17 -0.06 -5.34
CA ASN A 645 19.30 1.35 -5.04
C ASN A 645 18.15 1.79 -4.11
N PRO A 646 18.42 2.33 -2.91
CA PRO A 646 17.38 2.76 -1.98
C PRO A 646 16.54 3.92 -2.50
N ALA A 647 17.06 4.74 -3.41
CA ALA A 647 16.39 5.95 -3.88
C ALA A 647 15.21 5.65 -4.82
N ASP A 648 15.31 4.60 -5.63
CA ASP A 648 14.30 4.26 -6.65
C ASP A 648 13.87 2.79 -6.60
N ASN A 649 14.38 2.00 -5.65
CA ASN A 649 14.13 0.56 -5.49
C ASN A 649 14.47 -0.27 -6.74
N LYS A 650 15.39 0.19 -7.59
CA LYS A 650 15.81 -0.54 -8.79
C LYS A 650 17.14 -1.28 -8.58
N PRO A 651 17.30 -2.48 -9.18
CA PRO A 651 18.57 -3.18 -9.15
C PRO A 651 19.62 -2.47 -10.00
N VAL A 652 20.80 -2.25 -9.43
CA VAL A 652 22.00 -1.73 -10.07
C VAL A 652 23.02 -2.87 -10.16
N ALA A 653 23.51 -3.17 -11.36
CA ALA A 653 24.43 -4.28 -11.57
C ALA A 653 25.77 -4.03 -10.87
N VAL A 654 26.37 -5.09 -10.32
CA VAL A 654 27.71 -5.00 -9.70
C VAL A 654 28.75 -4.81 -10.81
N GLY A 655 29.29 -3.59 -10.93
CA GLY A 655 30.26 -3.21 -11.96
C GLY A 655 30.06 -1.80 -12.53
N ASP A 656 28.84 -1.25 -12.41
CA ASP A 656 28.56 0.16 -12.69
C ASP A 656 28.92 1.02 -11.46
N THR A 657 29.48 2.22 -11.66
CA THR A 657 29.87 3.14 -10.58
C THR A 657 28.72 3.36 -9.60
N VAL A 658 28.81 2.74 -8.43
CA VAL A 658 27.82 2.84 -7.34
C VAL A 658 27.92 4.25 -6.73
N PRO A 659 26.86 5.08 -6.76
CA PRO A 659 26.91 6.40 -6.12
C PRO A 659 27.05 6.26 -4.60
N SER A 660 27.86 7.12 -4.00
CA SER A 660 28.04 7.21 -2.55
C SER A 660 26.70 7.40 -1.82
N PHE A 661 26.43 6.55 -0.84
CA PHE A 661 25.14 6.51 -0.15
C PHE A 661 25.00 7.57 0.94
N VAL A 662 23.87 8.28 0.91
CA VAL A 662 23.30 8.98 2.07
C VAL A 662 22.49 7.94 2.85
N THR A 663 22.81 7.73 4.11
CA THR A 663 22.07 6.83 5.01
C THR A 663 20.67 7.38 5.25
N HIS A 664 19.63 6.73 4.72
CA HIS A 664 18.24 6.89 5.18
C HIS A 664 17.70 5.49 5.50
N ALA A 665 17.51 5.25 6.79
CA ALA A 665 17.08 4.00 7.39
C ALA A 665 15.55 3.88 7.39
N ASP A 666 14.93 4.02 6.22
CA ASP A 666 13.47 4.07 6.12
C ASP A 666 12.95 2.82 5.40
N LYS A 667 12.88 1.71 6.14
CA LYS A 667 11.88 0.61 5.98
C LYS A 667 12.04 -0.58 6.93
N ILE A 668 12.94 -0.51 7.92
CA ILE A 668 12.97 -1.40 9.08
C ILE A 668 13.07 -0.48 10.29
N THR A 669 12.09 -0.55 11.20
CA THR A 669 12.06 0.37 12.36
C THR A 669 13.29 0.13 13.25
N PRO A 670 13.78 1.14 14.00
CA PRO A 670 14.85 0.95 14.99
C PRO A 670 14.56 -0.19 15.98
N ALA A 671 13.27 -0.47 16.24
CA ALA A 671 12.81 -1.60 17.05
C ALA A 671 13.05 -2.97 16.39
N MET A 672 12.78 -3.10 15.08
CA MET A 672 13.12 -4.32 14.33
C MET A 672 14.64 -4.52 14.25
N TRP A 673 15.41 -3.42 14.22
CA TRP A 673 16.86 -3.49 14.23
C TRP A 673 17.43 -3.86 15.62
N SER A 674 16.81 -3.38 16.69
CA SER A 674 17.14 -3.78 18.06
C SER A 674 16.77 -5.25 18.33
N ALA A 675 15.64 -5.72 17.81
CA ALA A 675 15.20 -7.12 17.91
C ALA A 675 16.14 -8.09 17.16
N LEU A 676 16.66 -7.71 15.99
CA LEU A 676 17.62 -8.51 15.23
C LEU A 676 19.01 -8.55 15.89
N LYS A 677 19.46 -7.42 16.48
CA LYS A 677 20.73 -7.33 17.24
C LYS A 677 20.67 -8.03 18.60
N ALA A 678 19.49 -8.12 19.21
CA ALA A 678 19.25 -8.79 20.49
C ALA A 678 18.97 -10.30 20.35
N PHE A 679 18.76 -10.80 19.12
CA PHE A 679 18.51 -12.21 18.86
C PHE A 679 19.81 -13.01 18.98
N LYS A 680 20.02 -13.71 20.09
CA LYS A 680 20.98 -14.83 20.18
C LYS A 680 20.22 -16.15 20.00
N PRO A 681 20.29 -16.80 18.82
CA PRO A 681 19.59 -18.05 18.62
C PRO A 681 20.41 -19.21 19.20
N ALA A 682 19.80 -19.95 20.12
CA ALA A 682 20.16 -21.32 20.39
C ALA A 682 19.64 -22.18 19.23
N GLY A 683 20.54 -22.58 18.33
CA GLY A 683 20.29 -23.61 17.32
C GLY A 683 19.77 -23.09 15.98
N TYR A 684 20.61 -23.18 14.95
CA TYR A 684 20.16 -23.32 13.56
C TYR A 684 20.81 -24.56 12.94
N PHE A 685 20.05 -25.19 12.04
CA PHE A 685 20.54 -26.20 11.11
C PHE A 685 21.36 -25.50 10.04
N ALA A 686 22.64 -25.86 9.95
CA ALA A 686 23.47 -25.52 8.81
C ALA A 686 23.04 -26.40 7.62
N VAL A 687 22.65 -25.79 6.51
CA VAL A 687 22.81 -26.43 5.20
C VAL A 687 24.20 -26.04 4.73
N THR A 688 25.16 -26.92 5.01
CA THR A 688 26.50 -26.82 4.41
C THR A 688 26.39 -27.28 2.97
N MET A 689 26.85 -26.48 2.01
CA MET A 689 27.16 -26.96 0.65
C MET A 689 28.50 -27.65 0.63
#